data_AF-I6U4X6-F1
#
_entry.id   AF-I6U4X6-F1
#
_cell.length_a   1.000
_cell.length_b   1.000
_cell.length_c   1.000
_cell.angle_alpha   90.00
_cell.angle_beta   90.00
_cell.angle_gamma   90.00
#
_symmetry.space_group_name_H-M   'P 1'
#
loop_
_entity.id
_entity.type
_entity.pdbx_description
1 polymer ?
#
loop_
_entity_poly.entity_id
_entity_poly.type
_entity_poly.pdbx_seq_one_letter_code
_entity_poly.pdbx_strand_id
1 'polypeptide(L)'
;KLYDAEDGRFPYGTTQDYLNPVILVKLVQLGMAKDDILWEDLIERAESVAEINKSDHAAACLRSSIILSLIDEKLKSRDPRAKEFAAKCQTIPFLPFLSKPAGFSLHWKGSDFQPEVMFTANDLFTADHQDIVCLIEPILNENSHSFKGCGALSLAVKEFLGLLKKPAVNLVINQLEEVAKSFDGITLYQENITNACYKYLHEGMLQNESTKATIIEQLANCSSILVENVYVDPTKVSFHLNFDAAPYLYQLPNKYKNSFRELFESVGVRQAFTVEDFAVVLELINRERGTKQLTEDSFQLCRRIISEGIWGLIREKKQEFCEKKYGEILLPDTHLALLPAKSLCYNDCPWIKVKDTTIKYCHGDIPREVAVKLGAIPKRHKALERYASNICFTTLGTEFGQKEKLTSRIKSILNAYPSEKEMLKELPQNADDAKATEICFVFDPRQHPVDRIFDEKWAPLQGPALCVYNNQPFTEDDIRGIQNLGKGTKVGNPCKTGQYGIGFNSVYHVTDCPSFLSGNDILCIFDPHARYAPGSISTSPGRMFRDLDADFRTQFSDVLDLYLGDHFKLDNCTMFRFPLRNGDMAKVSEISSVPCSDRMVQNLLDKLHTDGAELLMFLNHMEKISICEIEKTTGALNVLYSVQGKITDGDRLKRKQFHASVIDSVTKKRQLSEIPVQQITYTMDTEDSEGNLTTWLICNRSGFSAMEKVSKSVVSAHKNEDITLFPRGGVAACIT
;
A
#
# COMPACT_ATOMS: atom_id res chain seq x y z
N LYS A 1 43.71 49.31 46.05
CA LYS A 1 44.01 50.76 45.87
C LYS A 1 44.65 50.95 44.49
N LEU A 2 44.54 52.13 43.88
CA LEU A 2 45.21 52.41 42.60
C LEU A 2 46.74 52.51 42.74
N TYR A 3 47.19 53.13 43.83
CA TYR A 3 48.58 53.26 44.22
C TYR A 3 48.77 52.79 45.66
N ASP A 4 49.90 52.14 45.92
CA ASP A 4 50.40 51.75 47.22
C ASP A 4 51.42 52.78 47.74
N ALA A 5 51.70 52.76 49.04
CA ALA A 5 52.62 53.73 49.64
C ALA A 5 54.03 53.65 49.04
N GLU A 6 54.45 52.44 48.64
CA GLU A 6 55.76 52.18 48.06
C GLU A 6 55.90 52.66 46.61
N ASP A 7 54.78 52.98 45.93
CA ASP A 7 54.81 53.57 44.59
C ASP A 7 55.37 55.02 44.59
N GLY A 8 55.51 55.65 45.76
CA GLY A 8 56.09 56.98 45.89
C GLY A 8 55.27 58.10 45.22
N ARG A 9 53.98 57.86 44.96
CA ARG A 9 53.09 58.81 44.25
C ARG A 9 52.39 59.82 45.17
N PHE A 10 52.51 59.66 46.49
CA PHE A 10 51.90 60.56 47.48
C PHE A 10 52.96 61.30 48.30
N PRO A 11 52.68 62.54 48.76
CA PRO A 11 53.56 63.28 49.64
C PRO A 11 53.78 62.56 50.97
N TYR A 12 54.97 62.73 51.55
CA TYR A 12 55.28 62.22 52.88
C TYR A 12 54.49 62.96 53.96
N GLY A 13 53.80 62.23 54.84
CA GLY A 13 52.97 62.79 55.93
C GLY A 13 51.66 62.03 56.12
N THR A 14 50.81 62.53 57.02
CA THR A 14 49.44 62.03 57.22
C THR A 14 48.49 62.63 56.17
N THR A 15 47.33 61.98 55.96
CA THR A 15 46.26 62.53 55.10
C THR A 15 45.85 63.94 55.51
N GLN A 16 45.96 64.31 56.79
CA GLN A 16 45.66 65.65 57.27
C GLN A 16 46.72 66.68 56.84
N ASP A 17 47.96 66.25 56.64
CA ASP A 17 49.08 67.13 56.28
C ASP A 17 48.97 67.59 54.82
N TYR A 18 48.72 66.69 53.88
CA TYR A 18 48.70 67.03 52.45
C TYR A 18 47.30 67.31 51.87
N LEU A 19 46.19 66.97 52.54
CA LEU A 19 44.84 67.37 52.13
C LEU A 19 44.46 68.80 52.57
N ASN A 20 45.36 69.51 53.25
CA ASN A 20 45.15 70.93 53.55
C ASN A 20 45.02 71.73 52.23
N PRO A 21 43.94 72.52 52.03
CA PRO A 21 43.70 73.25 50.78
C PRO A 21 44.88 74.13 50.32
N VAL A 22 45.61 74.75 51.27
CA VAL A 22 46.77 75.61 50.96
C VAL A 22 47.96 74.77 50.47
N ILE A 23 48.15 73.59 51.05
CA ILE A 23 49.23 72.67 50.68
C ILE A 23 48.93 72.03 49.33
N LEU A 24 47.68 71.62 49.07
CA LEU A 24 47.25 71.11 47.76
C LEU A 24 47.56 72.10 46.63
N VAL A 25 47.28 73.39 46.80
CA VAL A 25 47.59 74.40 45.78
C VAL A 25 49.10 74.47 45.51
N LYS A 26 49.94 74.41 46.56
CA LYS A 26 51.40 74.41 46.40
C LYS A 26 51.92 73.12 45.74
N LEU A 27 51.38 71.97 46.10
CA LEU A 27 51.76 70.68 45.50
C LEU A 27 51.45 70.65 43.99
N VAL A 28 50.31 71.21 43.59
CA VAL A 28 49.94 71.35 42.17
C VAL A 28 50.87 72.32 41.45
N GLN A 29 51.27 73.43 42.09
CA GLN A 29 52.29 74.34 41.53
C GLN A 29 53.66 73.68 41.36
N LEU A 30 53.98 72.68 42.20
CA LEU A 30 55.20 71.88 42.12
C LEU A 30 55.09 70.72 41.12
N GLY A 31 53.96 70.59 40.42
CA GLY A 31 53.77 69.61 39.34
C GLY A 31 53.06 68.31 39.75
N MET A 32 52.46 68.23 40.94
CA MET A 32 51.60 67.09 41.27
C MET A 32 50.32 67.12 40.43
N ALA A 33 49.93 65.95 39.91
CA ALA A 33 48.67 65.76 39.21
C ALA A 33 47.47 66.06 40.13
N LYS A 34 46.44 66.68 39.55
CA LYS A 34 45.23 67.08 40.26
C LYS A 34 44.01 66.73 39.43
N ASP A 35 43.00 66.16 40.07
CA ASP A 35 41.66 65.90 39.53
C ASP A 35 41.58 64.90 38.35
N ASP A 36 42.67 64.63 37.63
CA ASP A 36 42.74 63.68 36.52
C ASP A 36 44.09 62.94 36.48
N ILE A 37 44.07 61.67 36.06
CA ILE A 37 45.25 60.79 35.90
C ILE A 37 45.62 60.71 34.41
N LEU A 38 46.90 60.66 34.05
CA LEU A 38 47.29 60.52 32.63
C LEU A 38 46.96 59.12 32.10
N TRP A 39 46.71 58.99 30.79
CA TRP A 39 46.48 57.68 30.17
C TRP A 39 47.69 56.76 30.31
N GLU A 40 48.89 57.31 30.20
CA GLU A 40 50.14 56.60 30.40
C GLU A 40 50.24 56.00 31.80
N ASP A 41 49.84 56.75 32.83
CA ASP A 41 49.79 56.25 34.21
C ASP A 41 48.69 55.20 34.38
N LEU A 42 47.52 55.36 33.74
CA LEU A 42 46.46 54.34 33.78
C LEU A 42 46.89 53.01 33.14
N ILE A 43 47.59 53.07 32.00
CA ILE A 43 48.13 51.90 31.32
C ILE A 43 49.16 51.21 32.20
N GLU A 44 50.10 51.97 32.76
CA GLU A 44 51.12 51.45 33.67
C GLU A 44 50.48 50.78 34.90
N ARG A 45 49.41 51.38 35.43
CA ARG A 45 48.62 50.78 36.51
C ARG A 45 47.86 49.52 36.08
N ALA A 46 47.37 49.44 34.85
CA ALA A 46 46.77 48.21 34.32
C ALA A 46 47.81 47.10 34.15
N GLU A 47 49.00 47.41 33.68
CA GLU A 47 50.13 46.47 33.60
C GLU A 47 50.54 45.96 34.99
N SER A 48 50.50 46.82 36.01
CA SER A 48 50.82 46.45 37.39
C SER A 48 49.87 45.42 38.01
N VAL A 49 48.65 45.26 37.46
CA VAL A 49 47.66 44.30 37.98
C VAL A 49 48.21 42.87 37.94
N ALA A 50 48.97 42.53 36.90
CA ALA A 50 49.57 41.20 36.77
C ALA A 50 50.57 40.89 37.89
N GLU A 51 51.31 41.90 38.39
CA GLU A 51 52.28 41.71 39.47
C GLU A 51 51.58 41.51 40.81
N ILE A 52 50.57 42.33 41.12
CA ILE A 52 49.76 42.20 42.34
C ILE A 52 49.08 40.84 42.39
N ASN A 53 48.59 40.37 41.25
CA ASN A 53 47.85 39.14 41.14
C ASN A 53 48.67 37.90 41.54
N LYS A 54 50.00 37.97 41.51
CA LYS A 54 50.89 36.88 41.99
C LYS A 54 50.80 36.66 43.50
N SER A 55 50.40 37.67 44.26
CA SER A 55 50.36 37.63 45.73
C SER A 55 48.96 37.86 46.31
N ASP A 56 48.13 38.70 45.69
CA ASP A 56 46.78 39.03 46.14
C ASP A 56 45.83 39.28 44.96
N HIS A 57 45.08 38.25 44.58
CA HIS A 57 44.08 38.32 43.51
C HIS A 57 42.91 39.27 43.82
N ALA A 58 42.51 39.40 45.09
CA ALA A 58 41.41 40.31 45.46
C ALA A 58 41.85 41.77 45.29
N ALA A 59 43.10 42.10 45.66
CA ALA A 59 43.69 43.40 45.40
C ALA A 59 43.84 43.69 43.90
N ALA A 60 44.21 42.68 43.09
CA ALA A 60 44.27 42.79 41.64
C ALA A 60 42.88 43.11 41.03
N CYS A 61 41.83 42.39 41.42
CA CYS A 61 40.45 42.67 41.01
C CYS A 61 39.99 44.07 41.43
N LEU A 62 40.31 44.49 42.65
CA LEU A 62 40.01 45.83 43.13
C LEU A 62 40.73 46.91 42.29
N ARG A 63 42.01 46.73 41.96
CA ARG A 63 42.75 47.68 41.12
C ARG A 63 42.17 47.73 39.72
N SER A 64 41.84 46.57 39.12
CA SER A 64 41.14 46.49 37.83
C SER A 64 39.83 47.28 37.84
N SER A 65 39.00 47.09 38.86
CA SER A 65 37.73 47.80 39.02
C SER A 65 37.91 49.33 39.11
N ILE A 66 38.92 49.80 39.85
CA ILE A 66 39.25 51.23 39.94
C ILE A 66 39.70 51.78 38.58
N ILE A 67 40.59 51.06 37.87
CA ILE A 67 41.07 51.46 36.55
C ILE A 67 39.90 51.59 35.57
N LEU A 68 38.98 50.62 35.57
CA LEU A 68 37.80 50.63 34.71
C LEU A 68 36.86 51.81 35.03
N SER A 69 36.70 52.16 36.30
CA SER A 69 35.95 53.34 36.72
C SER A 69 36.59 54.64 36.22
N LEU A 70 37.92 54.75 36.28
CA LEU A 70 38.63 55.94 35.79
C LEU A 70 38.61 56.04 34.26
N ILE A 71 38.67 54.91 33.56
CA ILE A 71 38.45 54.85 32.11
C ILE A 71 37.03 55.35 31.80
N ASP A 72 36.00 54.92 32.54
CA ASP A 72 34.63 55.37 32.35
C ASP A 72 34.49 56.89 32.53
N GLU A 73 35.12 57.46 33.56
CA GLU A 73 35.15 58.92 33.79
C GLU A 73 35.83 59.67 32.63
N LYS A 74 36.95 59.17 32.13
CA LYS A 74 37.65 59.75 30.96
C LYS A 74 36.86 59.65 29.67
N LEU A 75 36.09 58.58 29.48
CA LEU A 75 35.20 58.44 28.33
C LEU A 75 34.01 59.40 28.43
N LYS A 76 33.46 59.60 29.64
CA LYS A 76 32.40 60.58 29.90
C LYS A 76 32.84 62.02 29.65
N SER A 77 34.10 62.35 29.94
CA SER A 77 34.69 63.66 29.63
C SER A 77 35.07 63.84 28.15
N ARG A 78 34.87 62.80 27.31
CA ARG A 78 35.14 62.80 25.86
C ARG A 78 36.60 63.12 25.51
N ASP A 79 37.55 62.56 26.26
CA ASP A 79 38.97 62.72 25.99
C ASP A 79 39.33 62.20 24.57
N PRO A 80 39.85 63.06 23.67
CA PRO A 80 40.16 62.68 22.29
C PRO A 80 41.25 61.62 22.18
N ARG A 81 42.12 61.50 23.19
CA ARG A 81 43.25 60.55 23.19
C ARG A 81 42.84 59.12 23.53
N ALA A 82 41.63 58.89 24.03
CA ALA A 82 41.16 57.57 24.42
C ALA A 82 41.39 56.52 23.31
N LYS A 83 41.12 56.86 22.05
CA LYS A 83 41.32 55.95 20.91
C LYS A 83 42.77 55.47 20.73
N GLU A 84 43.75 56.28 21.11
CA GLU A 84 45.18 55.94 21.01
C GLU A 84 45.57 54.82 22.00
N PHE A 85 44.86 54.73 23.14
CA PHE A 85 45.16 53.80 24.22
C PHE A 85 44.27 52.56 24.25
N ALA A 86 43.16 52.56 23.51
CA ALA A 86 42.22 51.43 23.45
C ALA A 86 42.92 50.11 23.10
N ALA A 87 43.76 50.09 22.06
CA ALA A 87 44.46 48.88 21.63
C ALA A 87 45.38 48.30 22.73
N LYS A 88 46.04 49.17 23.52
CA LYS A 88 46.86 48.72 24.64
C LYS A 88 45.99 48.13 25.75
N CYS A 89 44.95 48.84 26.17
CA CYS A 89 44.00 48.35 27.18
C CYS A 89 43.38 47.00 26.79
N GLN A 90 43.09 46.78 25.50
CA GLN A 90 42.52 45.53 25.01
C GLN A 90 43.44 44.31 25.18
N THR A 91 44.76 44.54 25.15
CA THR A 91 45.79 43.48 25.19
C THR A 91 46.40 43.24 26.56
N ILE A 92 46.16 44.12 27.54
CA ILE A 92 46.71 43.96 28.89
C ILE A 92 45.87 42.92 29.65
N PRO A 93 46.48 41.92 30.30
CA PRO A 93 45.76 40.92 31.07
C PRO A 93 45.40 41.43 32.47
N PHE A 94 44.37 42.28 32.56
CA PHE A 94 43.94 42.89 33.82
C PHE A 94 42.45 42.67 34.13
N LEU A 95 41.75 41.79 33.39
CA LEU A 95 40.34 41.51 33.60
C LEU A 95 40.12 40.13 34.25
N PRO A 96 39.28 40.02 35.29
CA PRO A 96 38.93 38.73 35.89
C PRO A 96 37.86 38.00 35.06
N PHE A 97 37.85 36.67 35.14
CA PHE A 97 36.87 35.82 34.46
C PHE A 97 35.96 35.08 35.45
N LEU A 98 34.80 34.64 34.97
CA LEU A 98 33.80 33.95 35.78
C LEU A 98 34.17 32.47 35.91
N SER A 99 34.39 32.02 37.14
CA SER A 99 34.56 30.61 37.45
C SER A 99 33.25 29.84 37.31
N LYS A 100 33.32 28.51 37.25
CA LYS A 100 32.15 27.65 37.09
C LYS A 100 31.08 27.95 38.15
N PRO A 101 29.85 28.32 37.76
CA PRO A 101 28.78 28.59 38.71
C PRO A 101 28.47 27.37 39.59
N ALA A 102 28.10 27.62 40.85
CA ALA A 102 27.74 26.56 41.78
C ALA A 102 26.51 25.79 41.27
N GLY A 103 26.59 24.46 41.26
CA GLY A 103 25.51 23.60 40.77
C GLY A 103 25.39 23.51 39.24
N PHE A 104 26.32 24.11 38.48
CA PHE A 104 26.36 23.95 37.02
C PHE A 104 26.83 22.53 36.65
N SER A 105 26.02 21.82 35.87
CA SER A 105 26.24 20.40 35.57
C SER A 105 27.27 20.19 34.47
N LEU A 106 27.30 21.06 33.46
CA LEU A 106 28.18 20.93 32.30
C LEU A 106 29.63 21.33 32.60
N HIS A 107 30.54 20.99 31.69
CA HIS A 107 31.86 21.63 31.65
C HIS A 107 31.71 23.16 31.57
N TRP A 108 32.68 23.91 32.06
CA TRP A 108 32.64 25.37 31.99
C TRP A 108 34.04 25.83 31.65
N LYS A 109 34.19 26.67 30.61
CA LYS A 109 35.52 27.00 30.10
C LYS A 109 36.43 27.62 31.16
N GLY A 110 35.86 28.43 32.05
CA GLY A 110 36.60 29.00 33.17
C GLY A 110 37.21 27.96 34.13
N SER A 111 36.73 26.72 34.16
CA SER A 111 37.35 25.65 34.96
C SER A 111 38.68 25.15 34.42
N ASP A 112 39.01 25.48 33.16
CA ASP A 112 40.29 25.11 32.55
C ASP A 112 41.45 25.98 33.06
N PHE A 113 41.14 27.07 33.77
CA PHE A 113 42.10 28.05 34.25
C PHE A 113 42.12 28.11 35.78
N GLN A 114 43.28 28.49 36.34
CA GLN A 114 43.34 28.79 37.77
C GLN A 114 42.46 30.01 38.09
N PRO A 115 41.73 30.03 39.22
CA PRO A 115 40.81 31.13 39.55
C PRO A 115 41.47 32.51 39.60
N GLU A 116 42.77 32.56 39.82
CA GLU A 116 43.55 33.79 39.92
C GLU A 116 43.95 34.35 38.56
N VAL A 117 43.77 33.64 37.45
CA VAL A 117 44.22 34.12 36.12
C VAL A 117 43.48 35.39 35.71
N MET A 118 44.23 36.37 35.19
CA MET A 118 43.68 37.58 34.58
C MET A 118 43.80 37.49 33.06
N PHE A 119 42.78 37.95 32.36
CA PHE A 119 42.64 37.86 30.91
C PHE A 119 42.72 39.23 30.24
N THR A 120 43.05 39.20 28.95
CA THR A 120 42.92 40.36 28.06
C THR A 120 41.45 40.55 27.68
N ALA A 121 41.05 41.74 27.25
CA ALA A 121 39.68 41.95 26.77
C ALA A 121 39.40 41.19 25.46
N ASN A 122 40.44 40.95 24.66
CA ASN A 122 40.33 40.21 23.39
C ASN A 122 40.02 38.73 23.58
N ASP A 123 40.29 38.17 24.75
CA ASP A 123 40.06 36.75 25.04
C ASP A 123 38.76 36.49 25.82
N LEU A 124 38.03 37.53 26.21
CA LEU A 124 36.81 37.42 27.01
C LEU A 124 35.55 37.76 26.21
N PHE A 125 34.43 37.15 26.62
CA PHE A 125 33.09 37.57 26.24
C PHE A 125 32.32 38.13 27.44
N THR A 126 31.32 38.97 27.20
CA THR A 126 30.45 39.49 28.25
C THR A 126 29.41 38.46 28.67
N ALA A 127 28.78 38.68 29.83
CA ALA A 127 27.70 37.84 30.33
C ALA A 127 26.51 37.73 29.35
N ASP A 128 26.31 38.71 28.46
CA ASP A 128 25.26 38.71 27.43
C ASP A 128 25.39 37.55 26.43
N HIS A 129 26.61 37.03 26.25
CA HIS A 129 26.91 35.92 25.35
C HIS A 129 27.23 34.62 26.10
N GLN A 130 27.07 34.60 27.43
CA GLN A 130 27.42 33.46 28.28
C GLN A 130 26.81 32.15 27.75
N ASP A 131 25.50 32.13 27.54
CA ASP A 131 24.79 30.90 27.18
C ASP A 131 25.14 30.37 25.78
N ILE A 132 25.89 31.11 24.96
CA ILE A 132 26.32 30.67 23.62
C ILE A 132 27.82 30.39 23.50
N VAL A 133 28.63 30.67 24.53
CA VAL A 133 30.09 30.41 24.51
C VAL A 133 30.68 29.85 25.81
N CYS A 134 29.91 29.69 26.90
CA CYS A 134 30.46 29.36 28.23
C CYS A 134 31.18 28.00 28.35
N LEU A 135 30.97 27.07 27.41
CA LEU A 135 31.68 25.78 27.41
C LEU A 135 33.05 25.89 26.70
N ILE A 136 33.23 26.90 25.85
CA ILE A 136 34.35 27.00 24.92
C ILE A 136 35.21 28.25 25.10
N GLU A 137 34.64 29.36 25.59
CA GLU A 137 35.33 30.63 25.84
C GLU A 137 35.08 31.16 27.27
N PRO A 138 36.07 31.87 27.86
CA PRO A 138 35.92 32.46 29.20
C PRO A 138 35.02 33.71 29.17
N ILE A 139 34.23 33.86 30.23
CA ILE A 139 33.27 34.96 30.41
C ILE A 139 33.83 35.97 31.40
N LEU A 140 33.71 37.27 31.12
CA LEU A 140 34.12 38.34 32.01
C LEU A 140 33.35 38.29 33.34
N ASN A 141 34.05 38.42 34.48
CA ASN A 141 33.41 38.50 35.79
C ASN A 141 33.04 39.95 36.15
N GLU A 142 31.83 40.36 35.78
CA GLU A 142 31.29 41.69 36.11
C GLU A 142 30.75 41.82 37.55
N ASN A 143 30.91 40.79 38.40
CA ASN A 143 30.56 40.89 39.82
C ASN A 143 31.43 41.94 40.54
N SER A 144 31.03 42.35 41.74
CA SER A 144 31.84 43.30 42.51
C SER A 144 33.22 42.71 42.84
N HIS A 145 34.20 43.58 43.09
CA HIS A 145 35.54 43.17 43.51
C HIS A 145 35.56 42.32 44.79
N SER A 146 34.54 42.46 45.66
CA SER A 146 34.35 41.60 46.83
C SER A 146 34.10 40.12 46.46
N PHE A 147 33.61 39.87 45.24
CA PHE A 147 33.41 38.55 44.63
C PHE A 147 34.42 38.29 43.50
N LYS A 148 35.64 38.84 43.62
CA LYS A 148 36.74 38.66 42.65
C LYS A 148 36.38 39.06 41.21
N GLY A 149 35.46 40.02 41.04
CA GLY A 149 35.10 40.57 39.73
C GLY A 149 35.61 41.99 39.52
N CYS A 150 35.34 42.56 38.35
CA CYS A 150 35.75 43.93 37.99
C CYS A 150 34.67 44.99 38.24
N GLY A 151 33.47 44.58 38.66
CA GLY A 151 32.29 45.44 38.73
C GLY A 151 31.61 45.63 37.38
N ALA A 152 30.40 46.20 37.41
CA ALA A 152 29.60 46.45 36.23
C ALA A 152 30.26 47.49 35.30
N LEU A 153 30.32 47.18 34.01
CA LEU A 153 30.90 48.07 33.00
C LEU A 153 29.83 48.87 32.26
N SER A 154 30.11 50.15 32.00
CA SER A 154 29.29 50.95 31.10
C SER A 154 29.44 50.49 29.64
N LEU A 155 28.45 50.78 28.79
CA LEU A 155 28.53 50.47 27.35
C LEU A 155 29.75 51.13 26.69
N ALA A 156 30.12 52.34 27.12
CA ALA A 156 31.28 53.05 26.60
C ALA A 156 32.59 52.32 26.91
N VAL A 157 32.73 51.78 28.13
CA VAL A 157 33.91 50.98 28.52
C VAL A 157 33.94 49.65 27.76
N LYS A 158 32.79 48.97 27.64
CA LYS A 158 32.70 47.73 26.85
C LYS A 158 33.10 47.95 25.39
N GLU A 159 32.68 49.06 24.78
CA GLU A 159 33.07 49.45 23.42
C GLU A 159 34.57 49.75 23.33
N PHE A 160 35.09 50.55 24.27
CA PHE A 160 36.51 50.92 24.34
C PHE A 160 37.43 49.69 24.46
N LEU A 161 37.02 48.69 25.24
CA LEU A 161 37.74 47.43 25.42
C LEU A 161 37.43 46.38 24.34
N GLY A 162 36.62 46.68 23.33
CA GLY A 162 36.27 45.71 22.29
C GLY A 162 35.44 44.51 22.77
N LEU A 163 34.81 44.61 23.95
CA LEU A 163 34.01 43.55 24.56
C LEU A 163 32.61 43.41 23.94
N LEU A 164 32.15 44.39 23.15
CA LEU A 164 30.90 44.34 22.40
C LEU A 164 30.99 43.46 21.11
N LYS A 165 32.06 42.67 20.98
CA LYS A 165 32.23 41.74 19.86
C LYS A 165 31.22 40.61 19.93
N LYS A 166 30.60 40.29 18.79
CA LYS A 166 29.70 39.15 18.66
C LYS A 166 30.50 37.85 18.47
N PRO A 167 30.09 36.73 19.08
CA PRO A 167 30.67 35.41 18.82
C PRO A 167 30.65 35.04 17.33
N ALA A 168 31.73 34.44 16.84
CA ALA A 168 31.72 33.86 15.50
C ALA A 168 30.71 32.70 15.42
N VAL A 169 30.07 32.50 14.26
CA VAL A 169 29.05 31.46 14.08
C VAL A 169 29.59 30.06 14.38
N ASN A 170 30.80 29.76 13.90
CA ASN A 170 31.47 28.48 14.17
C ASN A 170 31.71 28.24 15.66
N LEU A 171 31.93 29.31 16.43
CA LEU A 171 32.10 29.23 17.88
C LEU A 171 30.78 28.75 18.53
N VAL A 172 29.65 29.34 18.13
CA VAL A 172 28.32 28.95 18.65
C VAL A 172 27.91 27.55 18.21
N ILE A 173 28.31 27.12 17.01
CA ILE A 173 28.13 25.72 16.57
C ILE A 173 28.95 24.77 17.44
N ASN A 174 30.23 25.07 17.69
CA ASN A 174 31.07 24.25 18.57
C ASN A 174 30.51 24.17 20.01
N GLN A 175 29.94 25.26 20.53
CA GLN A 175 29.23 25.26 21.81
C GLN A 175 28.07 24.25 21.78
N LEU A 176 27.24 24.31 20.74
CA LEU A 176 26.09 23.41 20.57
C LEU A 176 26.52 21.94 20.47
N GLU A 177 27.60 21.66 19.74
CA GLU A 177 28.21 20.33 19.67
C GLU A 177 28.72 19.85 21.03
N GLU A 178 29.34 20.72 21.81
CA GLU A 178 29.86 20.36 23.13
C GLU A 178 28.73 20.05 24.13
N VAL A 179 27.63 20.80 24.08
CA VAL A 179 26.43 20.48 24.87
C VAL A 179 25.87 19.11 24.47
N ALA A 180 25.82 18.83 23.17
CA ALA A 180 25.25 17.59 22.64
C ALA A 180 26.04 16.33 23.02
N LYS A 181 27.31 16.46 23.41
CA LYS A 181 28.15 15.36 23.93
C LYS A 181 27.85 15.01 25.39
N SER A 182 27.06 15.81 26.11
CA SER A 182 26.73 15.54 27.52
C SER A 182 25.62 14.49 27.63
N PHE A 183 25.89 13.37 28.30
CA PHE A 183 24.97 12.21 28.39
C PHE A 183 24.28 12.05 29.76
N ASP A 184 24.57 12.90 30.75
CA ASP A 184 24.01 12.80 32.12
C ASP A 184 22.61 13.44 32.24
N GLY A 185 21.74 13.16 31.28
CA GLY A 185 20.39 13.75 31.18
C GLY A 185 20.39 15.24 30.84
N ILE A 186 19.29 15.71 30.26
CA ILE A 186 19.14 17.12 29.86
C ILE A 186 18.67 17.91 31.08
N THR A 187 19.55 18.77 31.61
CA THR A 187 19.18 19.73 32.67
C THR A 187 18.70 21.05 32.05
N LEU A 188 18.11 21.92 32.88
CA LEU A 188 17.68 23.25 32.47
C LEU A 188 18.82 24.07 31.83
N TYR A 189 20.07 23.84 32.24
CA TYR A 189 21.23 24.51 31.64
C TYR A 189 21.46 24.09 30.18
N GLN A 190 21.44 22.78 29.87
CA GLN A 190 21.53 22.30 28.49
C GLN A 190 20.41 22.89 27.63
N GLU A 191 19.18 22.92 28.14
CA GLU A 191 18.02 23.44 27.40
C GLU A 191 18.17 24.95 27.10
N ASN A 192 18.58 25.73 28.11
CA ASN A 192 18.80 27.17 27.95
C ASN A 192 19.91 27.49 26.95
N ILE A 193 21.07 26.82 27.08
CA ILE A 193 22.21 26.98 26.18
C ILE A 193 21.81 26.59 24.75
N THR A 194 21.17 25.44 24.59
CA THR A 194 20.70 24.95 23.29
C THR A 194 19.75 25.95 22.63
N ASN A 195 18.78 26.46 23.39
CA ASN A 195 17.83 27.44 22.88
C ASN A 195 18.50 28.78 22.53
N ALA A 196 19.47 29.23 23.33
CA ALA A 196 20.26 30.42 23.05
C ALA A 196 21.09 30.26 21.77
N CYS A 197 21.73 29.10 21.57
CA CYS A 197 22.45 28.76 20.35
C CYS A 197 21.52 28.77 19.14
N TYR A 198 20.37 28.09 19.19
CA TYR A 198 19.41 28.09 18.09
C TYR A 198 18.93 29.49 17.73
N LYS A 199 18.62 30.32 18.74
CA LYS A 199 18.22 31.71 18.52
C LYS A 199 19.31 32.51 17.81
N TYR A 200 20.55 32.41 18.28
CA TYR A 200 21.68 33.13 17.67
C TYR A 200 21.94 32.68 16.22
N LEU A 201 21.94 31.37 15.98
CA LEU A 201 22.16 30.80 14.65
C LEU A 201 21.02 31.16 13.69
N HIS A 202 19.78 31.12 14.16
CA HIS A 202 18.61 31.54 13.38
C HIS A 202 18.68 33.02 13.00
N GLU A 203 18.97 33.91 13.95
CA GLU A 203 19.13 35.35 13.67
C GLU A 203 20.29 35.62 12.70
N GLY A 204 21.43 34.94 12.88
CA GLY A 204 22.59 35.06 11.99
C GLY A 204 22.32 34.55 10.58
N MET A 205 21.56 33.47 10.45
CA MET A 205 21.12 32.90 9.17
C MET A 205 20.22 33.86 8.39
N LEU A 206 19.34 34.60 9.07
CA LEU A 206 18.45 35.58 8.44
C LEU A 206 19.16 36.86 7.97
N GLN A 207 20.32 37.17 8.55
CA GLN A 207 21.06 38.40 8.25
C GLN A 207 22.05 38.25 7.08
N ASN A 208 22.62 37.06 6.87
CA ASN A 208 23.68 36.85 5.89
C ASN A 208 23.61 35.46 5.23
N GLU A 209 23.52 35.43 3.90
CA GLU A 209 23.50 34.20 3.10
C GLU A 209 24.80 33.38 3.20
N SER A 210 25.97 34.00 3.35
CA SER A 210 27.21 33.24 3.54
C SER A 210 27.24 32.54 4.90
N THR A 211 26.74 33.21 5.94
CA THR A 211 26.54 32.63 7.27
C THR A 211 25.54 31.48 7.24
N LYS A 212 24.43 31.64 6.52
CA LYS A 212 23.46 30.57 6.30
C LYS A 212 24.07 29.34 5.66
N ALA A 213 24.89 29.50 4.61
CA ALA A 213 25.57 28.38 3.97
C ALA A 213 26.47 27.62 4.97
N THR A 214 27.25 28.33 5.79
CA THR A 214 28.09 27.71 6.83
C THR A 214 27.29 26.96 7.88
N ILE A 215 26.17 27.54 8.35
CA ILE A 215 25.30 26.90 9.35
C ILE A 215 24.71 25.60 8.79
N ILE A 216 24.22 25.62 7.54
CA ILE A 216 23.65 24.45 6.89
C ILE A 216 24.71 23.35 6.75
N GLU A 217 25.90 23.71 6.24
CA GLU A 217 26.98 22.75 6.02
C GLU A 217 27.40 22.04 7.30
N GLN A 218 27.56 22.76 8.41
CA GLN A 218 28.03 22.19 9.67
C GLN A 218 26.93 21.44 10.44
N LEU A 219 25.69 21.96 10.45
CA LEU A 219 24.61 21.33 11.22
C LEU A 219 23.93 20.16 10.51
N ALA A 220 24.02 20.05 9.17
CA ALA A 220 23.31 19.01 8.41
C ALA A 220 23.67 17.57 8.82
N ASN A 221 24.88 17.34 9.33
CA ASN A 221 25.35 16.02 9.77
C ASN A 221 25.66 15.97 11.29
N CYS A 222 25.19 16.97 12.03
CA CYS A 222 25.48 17.08 13.46
C CYS A 222 24.25 16.69 14.28
N SER A 223 24.41 15.73 15.19
CA SER A 223 23.38 15.34 16.15
C SER A 223 23.22 16.42 17.22
N SER A 224 22.58 17.52 16.83
CA SER A 224 22.51 18.76 17.59
C SER A 224 21.07 19.22 17.84
N ILE A 225 20.06 18.51 17.31
CA ILE A 225 18.66 18.83 17.54
C ILE A 225 18.19 18.16 18.83
N LEU A 226 17.85 18.96 19.83
CA LEU A 226 17.32 18.47 21.09
C LEU A 226 15.85 18.06 20.91
N VAL A 227 15.56 16.78 21.07
CA VAL A 227 14.19 16.26 21.11
C VAL A 227 14.01 15.46 22.39
N GLU A 228 13.00 15.85 23.18
CA GLU A 228 12.78 15.31 24.52
C GLU A 228 14.05 15.40 25.38
N ASN A 229 14.75 14.27 25.61
CA ASN A 229 15.96 14.18 26.41
C ASN A 229 17.19 13.71 25.61
N VAL A 230 17.15 13.80 24.27
CA VAL A 230 18.23 13.31 23.40
C VAL A 230 18.56 14.31 22.29
N TYR A 231 19.83 14.35 21.90
CA TYR A 231 20.26 15.06 20.70
C TYR A 231 20.26 14.11 19.50
N VAL A 232 19.60 14.53 18.42
CA VAL A 232 19.40 13.70 17.23
C VAL A 232 19.79 14.43 15.96
N ASP A 233 20.13 13.64 14.95
CA ASP A 233 20.46 14.10 13.61
C ASP A 233 19.24 14.70 12.88
N PRO A 234 19.40 15.76 12.08
CA PRO A 234 18.29 16.38 11.34
C PRO A 234 17.48 15.39 10.48
N THR A 235 18.12 14.37 9.92
CA THR A 235 17.46 13.37 9.06
C THR A 235 16.46 12.49 9.81
N LYS A 236 16.58 12.38 11.14
CA LYS A 236 15.67 11.63 12.03
C LYS A 236 14.53 12.47 12.58
N VAL A 237 14.46 13.77 12.25
CA VAL A 237 13.46 14.69 12.78
C VAL A 237 12.52 15.15 11.67
N SER A 238 11.24 15.29 12.00
CA SER A 238 10.26 15.92 11.11
C SER A 238 9.38 16.94 11.81
N PHE A 239 8.84 17.89 11.05
CA PHE A 239 7.84 18.84 11.55
C PHE A 239 6.51 18.16 11.90
N HIS A 240 6.12 17.14 11.14
CA HIS A 240 4.86 16.42 11.31
C HIS A 240 5.11 14.91 11.39
N LEU A 241 4.84 14.36 12.56
CA LEU A 241 4.79 12.93 12.84
C LEU A 241 3.62 12.74 13.81
N ASN A 242 2.69 11.85 13.47
CA ASN A 242 1.39 11.75 14.15
C ASN A 242 1.39 10.72 15.30
N PHE A 243 2.51 10.03 15.52
CA PHE A 243 2.65 8.94 16.47
C PHE A 243 4.09 8.85 16.98
N ASP A 244 4.29 8.17 18.10
CA ASP A 244 5.62 7.97 18.64
C ASP A 244 6.39 6.85 17.91
N ALA A 245 7.53 7.23 17.34
CA ALA A 245 8.46 6.38 16.60
C ALA A 245 9.89 6.38 17.19
N ALA A 246 10.05 6.85 18.42
CA ALA A 246 11.32 6.78 19.13
C ALA A 246 11.76 5.31 19.32
N PRO A 247 13.07 5.01 19.31
CA PRO A 247 14.19 5.95 19.20
C PRO A 247 14.67 6.24 17.77
N TYR A 248 13.93 5.81 16.74
CA TYR A 248 14.40 5.86 15.35
C TYR A 248 14.05 7.16 14.64
N LEU A 249 12.82 7.65 14.82
CA LEU A 249 12.31 8.87 14.21
C LEU A 249 11.59 9.72 15.26
N TYR A 250 11.70 11.04 15.12
CA TYR A 250 11.23 11.99 16.11
C TYR A 250 10.43 13.13 15.47
N GLN A 251 9.51 13.68 16.25
CA GLN A 251 8.86 14.94 15.92
C GLN A 251 9.65 16.11 16.52
N LEU A 252 9.85 17.17 15.74
CA LEU A 252 10.45 18.41 16.25
C LEU A 252 9.55 18.99 17.36
N PRO A 253 10.09 19.35 18.54
CA PRO A 253 9.32 19.98 19.61
C PRO A 253 8.58 21.25 19.15
N ASN A 254 7.33 21.43 19.58
CA ASN A 254 6.49 22.56 19.15
C ASN A 254 7.10 23.93 19.46
N LYS A 255 7.86 24.05 20.56
CA LYS A 255 8.58 25.29 20.92
C LYS A 255 9.57 25.73 19.83
N TYR A 256 10.19 24.77 19.14
CA TYR A 256 11.14 25.01 18.07
C TYR A 256 10.48 25.20 16.71
N LYS A 257 9.36 24.49 16.43
CA LYS A 257 8.59 24.68 15.20
C LYS A 257 8.14 26.12 14.98
N ASN A 258 7.80 26.82 16.06
CA ASN A 258 7.30 28.20 15.97
C ASN A 258 8.42 29.23 16.02
N SER A 259 9.51 28.94 16.74
CA SER A 259 10.55 29.93 17.02
C SER A 259 11.71 29.93 16.02
N PHE A 260 12.01 28.77 15.40
CA PHE A 260 13.22 28.58 14.59
C PHE A 260 12.95 27.76 13.32
N ARG A 261 11.77 27.92 12.71
CA ARG A 261 11.31 27.09 11.60
C ARG A 261 12.29 27.08 10.44
N GLU A 262 12.71 28.24 9.95
CA GLU A 262 13.58 28.39 8.80
C GLU A 262 14.96 27.75 9.04
N LEU A 263 15.44 27.76 10.30
CA LEU A 263 16.71 27.12 10.66
C LEU A 263 16.60 25.62 10.44
N PHE A 264 15.58 24.99 11.04
CA PHE A 264 15.39 23.54 10.96
C PHE A 264 15.03 23.07 9.54
N GLU A 265 14.24 23.83 8.78
CA GLU A 265 14.00 23.55 7.36
C GLU A 265 15.29 23.60 6.54
N SER A 266 16.18 24.56 6.83
CA SER A 266 17.44 24.73 6.09
C SER A 266 18.49 23.65 6.40
N VAL A 267 18.55 23.15 7.64
CA VAL A 267 19.51 22.10 8.03
C VAL A 267 19.05 20.67 7.68
N GLY A 268 17.88 20.51 7.06
CA GLY A 268 17.42 19.23 6.53
C GLY A 268 16.36 18.50 7.36
N VAL A 269 15.74 19.16 8.35
CA VAL A 269 14.57 18.59 9.05
C VAL A 269 13.41 18.46 8.06
N ARG A 270 12.84 17.26 7.95
CA ARG A 270 11.83 16.95 6.93
C ARG A 270 10.46 17.52 7.31
N GLN A 271 9.64 17.89 6.34
CA GLN A 271 8.25 18.30 6.61
C GLN A 271 7.42 17.16 7.21
N ALA A 272 7.56 15.96 6.63
CA ALA A 272 6.99 14.70 7.09
C ALA A 272 7.83 13.54 6.55
N PHE A 273 7.76 12.37 7.18
CA PHE A 273 8.44 11.16 6.69
C PHE A 273 7.67 10.48 5.55
N THR A 274 8.41 9.80 4.70
CA THR A 274 7.90 9.02 3.57
C THR A 274 7.67 7.55 3.95
N VAL A 275 7.04 6.78 3.06
CA VAL A 275 6.85 5.33 3.26
C VAL A 275 8.21 4.63 3.32
N GLU A 276 9.16 5.09 2.51
CA GLU A 276 10.51 4.57 2.43
C GLU A 276 11.29 4.80 3.74
N ASP A 277 11.09 5.94 4.40
CA ASP A 277 11.70 6.21 5.71
C ASP A 277 11.21 5.22 6.78
N PHE A 278 9.91 4.97 6.81
CA PHE A 278 9.32 3.99 7.71
C PHE A 278 9.76 2.55 7.40
N ALA A 279 9.91 2.20 6.12
CA ALA A 279 10.42 0.90 5.71
C ALA A 279 11.87 0.68 6.21
N VAL A 280 12.73 1.69 6.11
CA VAL A 280 14.10 1.64 6.66
C VAL A 280 14.08 1.40 8.16
N VAL A 281 13.17 2.01 8.92
CA VAL A 281 13.05 1.73 10.37
C VAL A 281 12.69 0.28 10.64
N LEU A 282 11.74 -0.30 9.89
CA LEU A 282 11.38 -1.72 10.04
C LEU A 282 12.56 -2.64 9.69
N GLU A 283 13.37 -2.29 8.69
CA GLU A 283 14.62 -3.00 8.37
C GLU A 283 15.68 -2.89 9.48
N LEU A 284 15.83 -1.71 10.09
CA LEU A 284 16.74 -1.51 11.23
C LEU A 284 16.32 -2.37 12.42
N ILE A 285 15.04 -2.35 12.80
CA ILE A 285 14.49 -3.20 13.87
C ILE A 285 14.73 -4.68 13.54
N ASN A 286 14.51 -5.09 12.28
CA ASN A 286 14.74 -6.45 11.84
C ASN A 286 16.23 -6.87 11.92
N ARG A 287 17.15 -5.93 11.67
CA ARG A 287 18.59 -6.17 11.78
C ARG A 287 19.04 -6.28 13.24
N GLU A 288 18.52 -5.41 14.11
CA GLU A 288 18.85 -5.37 15.54
C GLU A 288 18.39 -6.62 16.30
N ARG A 289 17.21 -7.16 15.98
CA ARG A 289 16.76 -8.44 16.57
C ARG A 289 17.57 -9.65 16.11
N GLY A 290 18.16 -9.59 14.91
CA GLY A 290 18.79 -10.73 14.24
C GLY A 290 17.80 -11.88 14.02
N THR A 291 18.05 -13.04 14.64
CA THR A 291 17.21 -14.25 14.54
C THR A 291 16.16 -14.37 15.64
N LYS A 292 16.16 -13.47 16.63
CA LYS A 292 15.24 -13.50 17.77
C LYS A 292 13.85 -12.97 17.39
N GLN A 293 12.85 -13.33 18.17
CA GLN A 293 11.50 -12.73 18.07
C GLN A 293 11.54 -11.27 18.48
N LEU A 294 10.62 -10.46 17.93
CA LEU A 294 10.43 -9.09 18.41
C LEU A 294 10.03 -9.10 19.88
N THR A 295 10.57 -8.15 20.65
CA THR A 295 10.04 -7.83 21.98
C THR A 295 8.68 -7.13 21.82
N GLU A 296 7.89 -7.12 22.89
CA GLU A 296 6.57 -6.46 22.88
C GLU A 296 6.69 -4.97 22.49
N ASP A 297 7.66 -4.25 23.05
CA ASP A 297 7.87 -2.82 22.74
C ASP A 297 8.21 -2.59 21.27
N SER A 298 9.12 -3.40 20.70
CA SER A 298 9.48 -3.32 19.29
C SER A 298 8.33 -3.71 18.38
N PHE A 299 7.51 -4.68 18.77
CA PHE A 299 6.30 -5.06 18.03
C PHE A 299 5.27 -3.93 18.03
N GLN A 300 5.00 -3.30 19.17
CA GLN A 300 4.08 -2.17 19.26
C GLN A 300 4.56 -0.98 18.43
N LEU A 301 5.87 -0.72 18.41
CA LEU A 301 6.47 0.29 17.53
C LEU A 301 6.27 -0.06 16.04
N CYS A 302 6.58 -1.28 15.62
CA CYS A 302 6.33 -1.74 14.25
C CYS A 302 4.85 -1.57 13.86
N ARG A 303 3.93 -1.94 14.77
CA ARG A 303 2.48 -1.82 14.55
C ARG A 303 2.05 -0.37 14.34
N ARG A 304 2.55 0.58 15.14
CA ARG A 304 2.30 2.02 14.96
C ARG A 304 2.86 2.53 13.63
N ILE A 305 4.10 2.19 13.30
CA ILE A 305 4.74 2.55 12.03
C ILE A 305 3.89 2.07 10.84
N ILE A 306 3.43 0.82 10.87
CA ILE A 306 2.62 0.22 9.79
C ILE A 306 1.22 0.86 9.72
N SER A 307 0.55 0.98 10.86
CA SER A 307 -0.88 1.34 10.92
C SER A 307 -1.13 2.85 10.84
N GLU A 308 -0.20 3.67 11.33
CA GLU A 308 -0.34 5.13 11.40
C GLU A 308 0.56 5.83 10.39
N GLY A 309 1.80 5.35 10.21
CA GLY A 309 2.75 5.90 9.25
C GLY A 309 2.49 5.43 7.82
N ILE A 310 2.74 4.14 7.55
CA ILE A 310 2.68 3.57 6.20
C ILE A 310 1.25 3.63 5.65
N TRP A 311 0.26 3.15 6.41
CA TRP A 311 -1.14 3.13 5.98
C TRP A 311 -1.66 4.54 5.64
N GLY A 312 -1.34 5.54 6.47
CA GLY A 312 -1.72 6.94 6.23
C GLY A 312 -1.24 7.47 4.87
N LEU A 313 -0.12 6.98 4.36
CA LEU A 313 0.50 7.41 3.10
C LEU A 313 0.12 6.55 1.88
N ILE A 314 -0.49 5.37 2.07
CA ILE A 314 -0.84 4.46 0.97
C ILE A 314 -2.35 4.20 0.82
N ARG A 315 -3.17 4.60 1.79
CA ARG A 315 -4.62 4.35 1.82
C ARG A 315 -5.31 4.74 0.51
N GLU A 316 -5.01 5.92 -0.02
CA GLU A 316 -5.64 6.48 -1.23
C GLU A 316 -4.95 6.04 -2.53
N LYS A 317 -3.80 5.36 -2.46
CA LYS A 317 -3.05 4.91 -3.64
C LYS A 317 -3.71 3.67 -4.25
N LYS A 318 -3.48 3.42 -5.55
CA LYS A 318 -3.98 2.21 -6.24
C LYS A 318 -3.29 0.95 -5.71
N GLN A 319 -4.02 -0.17 -5.64
CA GLN A 319 -3.52 -1.48 -5.18
C GLN A 319 -2.28 -1.93 -5.94
N GLU A 320 -2.37 -2.01 -7.28
CA GLU A 320 -1.29 -2.47 -8.17
C GLU A 320 0.01 -1.67 -7.99
N PHE A 321 -0.10 -0.36 -7.75
CA PHE A 321 1.06 0.50 -7.48
C PHE A 321 1.73 0.15 -6.15
N CYS A 322 0.93 -0.09 -5.10
CA CYS A 322 1.43 -0.39 -3.77
C CYS A 322 2.10 -1.76 -3.74
N GLU A 323 1.50 -2.79 -4.35
CA GLU A 323 2.10 -4.11 -4.45
C GLU A 323 3.45 -4.07 -5.19
N LYS A 324 3.51 -3.37 -6.33
CA LYS A 324 4.74 -3.28 -7.13
C LYS A 324 5.85 -2.48 -6.44
N LYS A 325 5.52 -1.39 -5.76
CA LYS A 325 6.51 -0.48 -5.16
C LYS A 325 6.87 -0.85 -3.72
N TYR A 326 5.90 -1.34 -2.95
CA TYR A 326 5.99 -1.51 -1.49
C TYR A 326 5.84 -2.98 -1.04
N GLY A 327 5.80 -3.93 -1.98
CA GLY A 327 5.63 -5.36 -1.67
C GLY A 327 6.74 -6.00 -0.83
N GLU A 328 7.92 -5.38 -0.77
CA GLU A 328 9.06 -5.83 0.05
C GLU A 328 9.02 -5.31 1.49
N ILE A 329 8.09 -4.38 1.81
CA ILE A 329 7.99 -3.83 3.17
C ILE A 329 7.75 -4.98 4.16
N LEU A 330 8.50 -4.95 5.25
CA LEU A 330 8.44 -5.99 6.27
C LEU A 330 7.19 -5.83 7.14
N LEU A 331 6.47 -6.93 7.36
CA LEU A 331 5.36 -7.03 8.30
C LEU A 331 5.64 -8.14 9.32
N PRO A 332 5.16 -8.01 10.57
CA PRO A 332 5.31 -9.06 11.56
C PRO A 332 4.40 -10.24 11.25
N ASP A 333 4.93 -11.46 11.40
CA ASP A 333 4.17 -12.71 11.33
C ASP A 333 3.62 -13.13 12.71
N THR A 334 2.86 -14.22 12.75
CA THR A 334 2.31 -14.80 14.00
C THR A 334 3.37 -15.27 15.01
N HIS A 335 4.63 -15.35 14.59
CA HIS A 335 5.77 -15.71 15.44
C HIS A 335 6.64 -14.49 15.79
N LEU A 336 6.14 -13.27 15.55
CA LEU A 336 6.82 -12.01 15.80
C LEU A 336 8.15 -11.88 15.03
N ALA A 337 8.22 -12.46 13.83
CA ALA A 337 9.31 -12.24 12.88
C ALA A 337 8.87 -11.26 11.79
N LEU A 338 9.75 -10.32 11.43
CA LEU A 338 9.53 -9.38 10.33
C LEU A 338 9.90 -10.04 9.00
N LEU A 339 8.94 -10.09 8.08
CA LEU A 339 9.05 -10.75 6.77
C LEU A 339 8.42 -9.88 5.67
N PRO A 340 8.88 -9.97 4.41
CA PRO A 340 8.30 -9.20 3.31
C PRO A 340 6.79 -9.46 3.18
N ALA A 341 5.99 -8.40 3.02
CA ALA A 341 4.53 -8.47 2.97
C ALA A 341 4.03 -9.48 1.93
N LYS A 342 4.63 -9.49 0.73
CA LYS A 342 4.31 -10.44 -0.35
C LYS A 342 4.50 -11.93 0.00
N SER A 343 5.29 -12.23 1.03
CA SER A 343 5.58 -13.59 1.49
C SER A 343 4.63 -14.08 2.57
N LEU A 344 3.77 -13.19 3.08
CA LEU A 344 2.83 -13.48 4.15
C LEU A 344 1.43 -13.72 3.60
N CYS A 345 0.69 -14.59 4.28
CA CYS A 345 -0.74 -14.74 4.08
C CYS A 345 -1.51 -14.02 5.18
N TYR A 346 -2.60 -13.35 4.83
CA TYR A 346 -3.52 -12.78 5.81
C TYR A 346 -4.65 -13.78 6.11
N ASN A 347 -4.92 -14.05 7.38
CA ASN A 347 -5.98 -14.95 7.80
C ASN A 347 -7.35 -14.26 7.75
N ASP A 348 -7.90 -14.11 6.54
CA ASP A 348 -9.23 -13.56 6.31
C ASP A 348 -10.38 -14.54 6.57
N CYS A 349 -10.08 -15.83 6.65
CA CYS A 349 -11.06 -16.89 6.85
C CYS A 349 -10.56 -17.88 7.92
N PRO A 350 -10.95 -17.70 9.21
CA PRO A 350 -10.51 -18.56 10.31
C PRO A 350 -10.91 -20.03 10.15
N TRP A 351 -12.02 -20.32 9.46
CA TRP A 351 -12.53 -21.68 9.24
C TRP A 351 -11.75 -22.49 8.19
N ILE A 352 -11.01 -21.83 7.29
CA ILE A 352 -10.17 -22.50 6.29
C ILE A 352 -8.96 -23.10 7.01
N LYS A 353 -8.75 -24.41 6.91
CA LYS A 353 -7.54 -25.06 7.46
C LYS A 353 -6.58 -25.37 6.31
N VAL A 354 -5.52 -24.57 6.20
CA VAL A 354 -4.44 -24.88 5.25
C VAL A 354 -3.45 -25.80 5.97
N LYS A 355 -3.27 -27.04 5.48
CA LYS A 355 -2.38 -28.05 6.07
C LYS A 355 -0.89 -27.79 5.81
N ASP A 356 -0.57 -26.83 4.95
CA ASP A 356 0.80 -26.47 4.60
C ASP A 356 1.42 -25.61 5.70
N THR A 357 2.39 -26.18 6.42
CA THR A 357 3.14 -25.53 7.51
C THR A 357 4.20 -24.55 7.01
N THR A 358 4.45 -24.48 5.70
CA THR A 358 5.40 -23.52 5.11
C THR A 358 4.80 -22.12 4.97
N ILE A 359 3.47 -22.01 5.04
CA ILE A 359 2.76 -20.74 4.94
C ILE A 359 2.90 -19.96 6.24
N LYS A 360 3.37 -18.73 6.11
CA LYS A 360 3.52 -17.80 7.23
C LYS A 360 2.39 -16.79 7.22
N TYR A 361 1.78 -16.57 8.38
CA TYR A 361 0.65 -15.67 8.51
C TYR A 361 1.06 -14.32 9.07
N CYS A 362 0.54 -13.24 8.49
CA CYS A 362 0.67 -11.91 9.07
C CYS A 362 0.02 -11.87 10.46
N HIS A 363 0.63 -11.16 11.40
CA HIS A 363 0.14 -11.05 12.76
C HIS A 363 -1.26 -10.41 12.81
N GLY A 364 -2.14 -10.93 13.68
CA GLY A 364 -3.56 -10.53 13.72
C GLY A 364 -3.82 -9.06 14.06
N ASP A 365 -2.91 -8.43 14.81
CA ASP A 365 -3.01 -7.00 15.17
C ASP A 365 -2.58 -6.04 14.07
N ILE A 366 -2.08 -6.54 12.93
CA ILE A 366 -1.84 -5.71 11.74
C ILE A 366 -3.15 -5.60 10.95
N PRO A 367 -3.63 -4.37 10.67
CA PRO A 367 -4.89 -4.20 9.95
C PRO A 367 -4.88 -4.89 8.58
N ARG A 368 -6.01 -5.52 8.22
CA ARG A 368 -6.17 -6.26 6.95
C ARG A 368 -5.85 -5.37 5.75
N GLU A 369 -6.37 -4.15 5.77
CA GLU A 369 -6.34 -3.22 4.66
C GLU A 369 -4.90 -2.89 4.28
N VAL A 370 -4.04 -2.61 5.27
CA VAL A 370 -2.61 -2.31 5.00
C VAL A 370 -1.85 -3.55 4.56
N ALA A 371 -2.08 -4.71 5.18
CA ALA A 371 -1.39 -5.95 4.80
C ALA A 371 -1.69 -6.35 3.35
N VAL A 372 -2.97 -6.34 2.96
CA VAL A 372 -3.39 -6.62 1.57
C VAL A 372 -2.87 -5.55 0.62
N LYS A 373 -2.93 -4.26 1.00
CA LYS A 373 -2.39 -3.15 0.16
C LYS A 373 -0.90 -3.29 -0.14
N LEU A 374 -0.14 -3.86 0.81
CA LEU A 374 1.27 -4.17 0.68
C LEU A 374 1.55 -5.53 0.01
N GLY A 375 0.52 -6.26 -0.42
CA GLY A 375 0.66 -7.50 -1.19
C GLY A 375 0.60 -8.79 -0.38
N ALA A 376 0.18 -8.77 0.90
CA ALA A 376 -0.10 -10.00 1.63
C ALA A 376 -1.27 -10.76 0.98
N ILE A 377 -1.10 -12.07 0.78
CA ILE A 377 -2.05 -12.89 0.03
C ILE A 377 -3.20 -13.33 0.96
N PRO A 378 -4.48 -13.14 0.61
CA PRO A 378 -5.57 -13.62 1.44
C PRO A 378 -5.58 -15.16 1.52
N LYS A 379 -5.83 -15.73 2.70
CA LYS A 379 -5.78 -17.18 2.96
C LYS A 379 -6.72 -17.98 2.05
N ARG A 380 -7.90 -17.44 1.70
CA ARG A 380 -8.83 -18.08 0.75
C ARG A 380 -8.19 -18.31 -0.63
N HIS A 381 -7.37 -17.37 -1.10
CA HIS A 381 -6.71 -17.45 -2.41
C HIS A 381 -5.66 -18.56 -2.41
N LYS A 382 -4.89 -18.68 -1.31
CA LYS A 382 -3.88 -19.72 -1.17
C LYS A 382 -4.48 -21.13 -1.06
N ALA A 383 -5.65 -21.29 -0.44
CA ALA A 383 -6.36 -22.57 -0.38
C ALA A 383 -6.82 -23.04 -1.77
N LEU A 384 -7.24 -22.11 -2.64
CA LEU A 384 -7.72 -22.42 -4.00
C LEU A 384 -6.61 -22.85 -4.97
N GLU A 385 -5.35 -22.46 -4.74
CA GLU A 385 -4.20 -22.88 -5.57
C GLU A 385 -4.03 -24.39 -5.63
N ARG A 386 -4.37 -25.14 -4.57
CA ARG A 386 -4.25 -26.59 -4.53
C ARG A 386 -5.20 -27.31 -5.51
N TYR A 387 -6.33 -26.70 -5.85
CA TYR A 387 -7.41 -27.31 -6.63
C TYR A 387 -7.47 -26.78 -8.08
N ALA A 388 -6.73 -25.70 -8.37
CA ALA A 388 -6.76 -25.02 -9.66
C ALA A 388 -5.52 -25.33 -10.49
N SER A 389 -5.70 -25.90 -11.67
CA SER A 389 -4.60 -26.42 -12.49
C SER A 389 -3.69 -25.35 -13.14
N ASN A 390 -3.98 -24.04 -13.01
CA ASN A 390 -3.28 -22.95 -13.74
C ASN A 390 -3.36 -21.58 -13.01
N ILE A 391 -3.04 -21.49 -11.73
CA ILE A 391 -2.90 -20.18 -11.07
C ILE A 391 -1.49 -19.65 -11.34
N CYS A 392 -1.38 -18.69 -12.27
CA CYS A 392 -0.13 -17.98 -12.55
C CYS A 392 -0.35 -16.48 -12.31
N PHE A 393 0.21 -15.96 -11.21
CA PHE A 393 0.13 -14.55 -10.83
C PHE A 393 1.19 -13.66 -11.51
N THR A 394 2.04 -14.21 -12.39
CA THR A 394 3.17 -13.47 -12.97
C THR A 394 3.23 -13.64 -14.49
N THR A 395 2.77 -12.62 -15.23
CA THR A 395 3.11 -12.48 -16.65
C THR A 395 4.47 -11.79 -16.76
N LEU A 396 5.55 -12.58 -16.83
CA LEU A 396 6.88 -12.10 -17.22
C LEU A 396 6.93 -11.92 -18.75
N GLY A 397 6.69 -10.70 -19.21
CA GLY A 397 6.84 -10.30 -20.61
C GLY A 397 5.84 -9.23 -21.05
N THR A 398 6.29 -8.31 -21.92
CA THR A 398 5.41 -7.37 -22.62
C THR A 398 4.82 -8.06 -23.86
N GLU A 399 3.50 -8.22 -23.88
CA GLU A 399 2.78 -8.82 -25.01
C GLU A 399 2.77 -7.87 -26.22
N PHE A 400 3.00 -8.40 -27.44
CA PHE A 400 2.98 -7.63 -28.70
C PHE A 400 2.15 -8.37 -29.76
N GLY A 401 1.28 -7.65 -30.48
CA GLY A 401 0.39 -8.20 -31.51
C GLY A 401 -1.05 -7.67 -31.40
N GLN A 402 -1.86 -7.91 -32.43
CA GLN A 402 -3.30 -7.58 -32.43
C GLN A 402 -4.07 -8.59 -31.58
N LYS A 403 -4.97 -8.12 -30.72
CA LYS A 403 -5.82 -8.95 -29.85
C LYS A 403 -7.27 -8.48 -29.93
N GLU A 404 -8.20 -9.41 -30.05
CA GLU A 404 -9.63 -9.16 -29.90
C GLU A 404 -10.03 -9.49 -28.46
N LYS A 405 -10.79 -8.60 -27.81
CA LYS A 405 -11.37 -8.90 -26.49
C LYS A 405 -12.43 -9.99 -26.61
N LEU A 406 -12.38 -11.00 -25.74
CA LEU A 406 -13.35 -12.10 -25.72
C LEU A 406 -14.80 -11.59 -25.56
N THR A 407 -15.01 -10.59 -24.70
CA THR A 407 -16.31 -9.93 -24.48
C THR A 407 -16.89 -9.33 -25.77
N SER A 408 -16.07 -8.63 -26.56
CA SER A 408 -16.47 -8.08 -27.87
C SER A 408 -16.87 -9.17 -28.86
N ARG A 409 -16.13 -10.28 -28.88
CA ARG A 409 -16.43 -11.41 -29.75
C ARG A 409 -17.75 -12.09 -29.38
N ILE A 410 -17.99 -12.33 -28.10
CA ILE A 410 -19.26 -12.90 -27.60
C ILE A 410 -20.42 -11.95 -27.95
N LYS A 411 -20.26 -10.64 -27.72
CA LYS A 411 -21.28 -9.65 -28.10
C LYS A 411 -21.62 -9.67 -29.58
N SER A 412 -20.60 -9.83 -30.45
CA SER A 412 -20.82 -9.97 -31.90
C SER A 412 -21.61 -11.23 -32.25
N ILE A 413 -21.34 -12.36 -31.57
CA ILE A 413 -22.11 -13.60 -31.71
C ILE A 413 -23.56 -13.36 -31.28
N LEU A 414 -23.81 -12.75 -30.11
CA LEU A 414 -25.17 -12.49 -29.64
C LEU A 414 -25.98 -11.60 -30.60
N ASN A 415 -25.33 -10.62 -31.24
CA ASN A 415 -25.98 -9.77 -32.25
C ASN A 415 -26.34 -10.53 -33.54
N ALA A 416 -25.53 -11.51 -33.94
CA ALA A 416 -25.80 -12.37 -35.08
C ALA A 416 -26.88 -13.44 -34.79
N TYR A 417 -27.08 -13.77 -33.51
CA TYR A 417 -28.06 -14.74 -33.02
C TYR A 417 -29.02 -14.09 -32.00
N PRO A 418 -29.90 -13.18 -32.43
CA PRO A 418 -30.71 -12.34 -31.53
C PRO A 418 -31.89 -13.09 -30.87
N SER A 419 -32.06 -14.39 -31.13
CA SER A 419 -33.23 -15.14 -30.67
C SER A 419 -32.91 -16.04 -29.47
N GLU A 420 -33.62 -15.82 -28.36
CA GLU A 420 -33.68 -16.70 -27.18
C GLU A 420 -34.07 -18.16 -27.55
N LYS A 421 -34.77 -18.35 -28.67
CA LYS A 421 -35.18 -19.68 -29.18
C LYS A 421 -33.98 -20.56 -29.53
N GLU A 422 -32.83 -19.98 -29.86
CA GLU A 422 -31.64 -20.75 -30.20
C GLU A 422 -31.02 -21.40 -28.95
N MET A 423 -31.03 -20.72 -27.80
CA MET A 423 -30.56 -21.31 -26.53
C MET A 423 -31.33 -22.60 -26.17
N LEU A 424 -32.65 -22.60 -26.42
CA LEU A 424 -33.52 -23.75 -26.17
C LEU A 424 -33.29 -24.93 -27.12
N LYS A 425 -32.61 -24.72 -28.25
CA LYS A 425 -32.23 -25.79 -29.17
C LYS A 425 -30.82 -26.28 -28.88
N GLU A 426 -29.91 -25.35 -28.59
CA GLU A 426 -28.49 -25.64 -28.38
C GLU A 426 -28.23 -26.45 -27.10
N LEU A 427 -28.92 -26.16 -25.99
CA LEU A 427 -28.72 -26.88 -24.72
C LEU A 427 -29.20 -28.35 -24.78
N PRO A 428 -30.42 -28.67 -25.27
CA PRO A 428 -30.82 -30.06 -25.49
C PRO A 428 -29.95 -30.79 -26.50
N GLN A 429 -29.48 -30.12 -27.56
CA GLN A 429 -28.53 -30.71 -28.52
C GLN A 429 -27.18 -31.02 -27.87
N ASN A 430 -26.65 -30.15 -27.01
CA ASN A 430 -25.40 -30.42 -26.28
C ASN A 430 -25.54 -31.63 -25.35
N ALA A 431 -26.69 -31.76 -24.68
CA ALA A 431 -26.98 -32.93 -23.86
C ALA A 431 -27.16 -34.20 -24.71
N ASP A 432 -27.84 -34.13 -25.85
CA ASP A 432 -28.00 -35.25 -26.79
C ASP A 432 -26.65 -35.71 -27.37
N ASP A 433 -25.77 -34.77 -27.73
CA ASP A 433 -24.40 -35.03 -28.19
C ASP A 433 -23.53 -35.72 -27.12
N ALA A 434 -23.80 -35.42 -25.85
CA ALA A 434 -23.22 -36.11 -24.69
C ALA A 434 -23.92 -37.47 -24.41
N LYS A 435 -24.93 -37.83 -25.20
CA LYS A 435 -25.77 -39.03 -25.09
C LYS A 435 -26.65 -39.07 -23.85
N ALA A 436 -27.05 -37.91 -23.34
CA ALA A 436 -28.02 -37.81 -22.27
C ALA A 436 -29.39 -38.31 -22.74
N THR A 437 -30.10 -38.99 -21.84
CA THR A 437 -31.48 -39.42 -22.07
C THR A 437 -32.48 -38.48 -21.40
N GLU A 438 -32.04 -37.67 -20.45
CA GLU A 438 -32.89 -36.73 -19.73
C GLU A 438 -32.21 -35.36 -19.62
N ILE A 439 -32.99 -34.30 -19.85
CA ILE A 439 -32.61 -32.92 -19.58
C ILE A 439 -33.72 -32.23 -18.78
N CYS A 440 -33.32 -31.43 -17.78
CA CYS A 440 -34.24 -30.69 -16.93
C CYS A 440 -33.80 -29.23 -16.81
N PHE A 441 -34.70 -28.32 -17.15
CA PHE A 441 -34.53 -26.88 -16.99
C PHE A 441 -35.19 -26.46 -15.68
N VAL A 442 -34.42 -25.87 -14.79
CA VAL A 442 -34.87 -25.51 -13.44
C VAL A 442 -34.69 -24.02 -13.25
N PHE A 443 -35.77 -23.28 -13.03
CA PHE A 443 -35.68 -21.90 -12.56
C PHE A 443 -35.53 -21.88 -11.04
N ASP A 444 -34.41 -21.34 -10.54
CA ASP A 444 -34.19 -21.12 -9.11
C ASP A 444 -34.25 -19.61 -8.80
N PRO A 445 -35.37 -19.09 -8.25
CA PRO A 445 -35.55 -17.68 -7.92
C PRO A 445 -34.94 -17.29 -6.56
N ARG A 446 -34.25 -18.20 -5.86
CA ARG A 446 -33.72 -17.96 -4.52
C ARG A 446 -32.46 -17.10 -4.56
N GLN A 447 -32.20 -16.46 -3.42
CA GLN A 447 -30.94 -15.81 -3.11
C GLN A 447 -30.20 -16.66 -2.08
N HIS A 448 -28.97 -17.05 -2.39
CA HIS A 448 -28.17 -17.94 -1.56
C HIS A 448 -27.21 -17.17 -0.65
N PRO A 449 -26.72 -17.77 0.46
CA PRO A 449 -25.74 -17.19 1.37
C PRO A 449 -24.42 -16.81 0.68
N VAL A 450 -23.65 -15.90 1.28
CA VAL A 450 -22.41 -15.32 0.72
C VAL A 450 -21.20 -15.52 1.64
N ASP A 451 -21.30 -16.40 2.63
CA ASP A 451 -20.30 -16.54 3.69
C ASP A 451 -19.14 -17.45 3.26
N ARG A 452 -19.45 -18.58 2.62
CA ARG A 452 -18.51 -19.61 2.17
C ARG A 452 -18.36 -19.61 0.66
N ILE A 453 -17.99 -18.45 0.12
CA ILE A 453 -17.75 -18.22 -1.31
C ILE A 453 -16.26 -18.04 -1.62
N PHE A 454 -15.89 -18.08 -2.91
CA PHE A 454 -14.49 -17.97 -3.32
C PHE A 454 -13.86 -16.60 -3.02
N ASP A 455 -14.61 -15.52 -3.26
CA ASP A 455 -14.20 -14.13 -3.10
C ASP A 455 -15.46 -13.25 -2.91
N GLU A 456 -15.32 -12.07 -2.31
CA GLU A 456 -16.43 -11.11 -2.16
C GLU A 456 -17.05 -10.74 -3.52
N LYS A 457 -16.24 -10.74 -4.59
CA LYS A 457 -16.71 -10.52 -5.97
C LYS A 457 -17.68 -11.59 -6.47
N TRP A 458 -17.70 -12.79 -5.88
CA TRP A 458 -18.62 -13.88 -6.26
C TRP A 458 -20.07 -13.63 -5.81
N ALA A 459 -20.28 -12.78 -4.80
CA ALA A 459 -21.60 -12.55 -4.20
C ALA A 459 -22.74 -12.29 -5.19
N PRO A 460 -22.58 -11.52 -6.29
CA PRO A 460 -23.63 -11.31 -7.28
C PRO A 460 -24.11 -12.59 -7.99
N LEU A 461 -23.29 -13.66 -8.03
CA LEU A 461 -23.61 -14.94 -8.68
C LEU A 461 -24.44 -15.89 -7.78
N GLN A 462 -24.61 -15.55 -6.50
CA GLN A 462 -25.44 -16.29 -5.53
C GLN A 462 -26.95 -16.04 -5.70
N GLY A 463 -27.35 -15.16 -6.63
CA GLY A 463 -28.75 -14.80 -6.85
C GLY A 463 -29.55 -15.79 -7.72
N PRO A 464 -30.72 -15.36 -8.23
CA PRO A 464 -31.57 -16.16 -9.11
C PRO A 464 -30.82 -16.71 -10.31
N ALA A 465 -31.15 -17.92 -10.75
CA ALA A 465 -30.47 -18.58 -11.86
C ALA A 465 -31.40 -19.49 -12.67
N LEU A 466 -31.06 -19.69 -13.94
CA LEU A 466 -31.54 -20.82 -14.72
C LEU A 466 -30.51 -21.95 -14.61
N CYS A 467 -30.91 -23.06 -14.02
CA CYS A 467 -30.12 -24.28 -13.92
C CYS A 467 -30.54 -25.28 -14.98
N VAL A 468 -29.59 -26.01 -15.56
CA VAL A 468 -29.89 -27.03 -16.60
C VAL A 468 -29.14 -28.31 -16.27
N TYR A 469 -29.91 -29.32 -15.89
CA TYR A 469 -29.44 -30.66 -15.56
C TYR A 469 -29.49 -31.56 -16.79
N ASN A 470 -28.47 -32.39 -16.97
CA ASN A 470 -28.56 -33.58 -17.81
C ASN A 470 -27.81 -34.75 -17.17
N ASN A 471 -28.25 -35.97 -17.47
CA ASN A 471 -27.79 -37.19 -16.82
C ASN A 471 -26.51 -37.80 -17.44
N GLN A 472 -25.63 -36.98 -18.02
CA GLN A 472 -24.30 -37.40 -18.50
C GLN A 472 -23.22 -36.42 -18.02
N PRO A 473 -22.05 -36.90 -17.57
CA PRO A 473 -20.92 -36.04 -17.24
C PRO A 473 -20.17 -35.62 -18.52
N PHE A 474 -19.50 -34.47 -18.47
CA PHE A 474 -18.55 -34.04 -19.50
C PHE A 474 -17.34 -34.99 -19.57
N THR A 475 -16.95 -35.36 -20.79
CA THR A 475 -15.63 -35.98 -21.04
C THR A 475 -14.55 -34.91 -21.18
N GLU A 476 -13.27 -35.29 -21.10
CA GLU A 476 -12.14 -34.37 -21.36
C GLU A 476 -12.15 -33.79 -22.78
N ASP A 477 -12.74 -34.48 -23.76
CA ASP A 477 -12.96 -33.93 -25.10
C ASP A 477 -14.06 -32.87 -25.10
N ASP A 478 -15.13 -33.07 -24.33
CA ASP A 478 -16.21 -32.10 -24.20
C ASP A 478 -15.73 -30.83 -23.47
N ILE A 479 -14.90 -30.97 -22.42
CA ILE A 479 -14.30 -29.84 -21.68
C ILE A 479 -13.39 -29.02 -22.62
N ARG A 480 -12.52 -29.68 -23.39
CA ARG A 480 -11.71 -28.99 -24.40
C ARG A 480 -12.58 -28.36 -25.49
N GLY A 481 -13.70 -28.98 -25.82
CA GLY A 481 -14.64 -28.47 -26.82
C GLY A 481 -15.33 -27.18 -26.41
N ILE A 482 -15.91 -27.15 -25.22
CA ILE A 482 -16.69 -26.01 -24.73
C ILE A 482 -15.84 -24.77 -24.46
N GLN A 483 -14.53 -24.92 -24.26
CA GLN A 483 -13.60 -23.80 -24.06
C GLN A 483 -13.23 -23.05 -25.35
N ASN A 484 -13.34 -23.69 -26.52
CA ASN A 484 -12.83 -23.14 -27.77
C ASN A 484 -13.90 -22.34 -28.52
N LEU A 485 -13.89 -21.01 -28.32
CA LEU A 485 -14.78 -20.10 -29.01
C LEU A 485 -14.46 -20.03 -30.52
N GLY A 486 -15.43 -20.37 -31.38
CA GLY A 486 -15.32 -20.19 -32.84
C GLY A 486 -14.44 -21.22 -33.57
N LYS A 487 -13.75 -22.10 -32.85
CA LYS A 487 -13.09 -23.30 -33.40
C LYS A 487 -13.87 -24.50 -32.89
N GLY A 488 -14.86 -24.96 -33.65
CA GLY A 488 -15.55 -26.19 -33.30
C GLY A 488 -14.52 -27.32 -33.17
N THR A 489 -14.37 -27.91 -31.98
CA THR A 489 -13.59 -29.15 -31.80
C THR A 489 -14.20 -30.32 -32.55
N LYS A 490 -15.44 -30.14 -33.03
CA LYS A 490 -16.25 -31.09 -33.78
C LYS A 490 -15.96 -31.09 -35.31
N VAL A 491 -15.00 -30.30 -35.81
CA VAL A 491 -14.59 -30.30 -37.24
C VAL A 491 -14.18 -31.71 -37.73
N GLY A 492 -13.71 -32.58 -36.83
CA GLY A 492 -13.37 -33.98 -37.12
C GLY A 492 -14.45 -35.01 -36.73
N ASN A 493 -15.55 -34.61 -36.09
CA ASN A 493 -16.62 -35.52 -35.66
C ASN A 493 -18.00 -35.00 -36.08
N PRO A 494 -18.48 -35.40 -37.27
CA PRO A 494 -19.74 -34.91 -37.85
C PRO A 494 -21.01 -35.41 -37.15
N CYS A 495 -20.86 -36.25 -36.14
CA CYS A 495 -21.95 -36.81 -35.34
C CYS A 495 -22.44 -35.85 -34.26
N LYS A 496 -21.63 -34.84 -33.91
CA LYS A 496 -21.95 -33.84 -32.89
C LYS A 496 -22.35 -32.52 -33.57
N THR A 497 -23.43 -31.91 -33.11
CA THR A 497 -23.98 -30.67 -33.68
C THR A 497 -23.13 -29.46 -33.25
N GLY A 498 -22.99 -28.43 -34.10
CA GLY A 498 -22.24 -27.20 -33.75
C GLY A 498 -20.82 -27.08 -34.33
N GLN A 499 -20.71 -27.16 -35.65
CA GLN A 499 -19.45 -27.07 -36.40
C GLN A 499 -18.62 -25.79 -36.13
N TYR A 500 -19.28 -24.70 -35.74
CA TYR A 500 -18.64 -23.41 -35.46
C TYR A 500 -18.29 -23.20 -33.98
N GLY A 501 -18.73 -24.10 -33.07
CA GLY A 501 -18.46 -23.95 -31.62
C GLY A 501 -19.03 -22.66 -31.01
N ILE A 502 -20.14 -22.15 -31.57
CA ILE A 502 -20.74 -20.87 -31.18
C ILE A 502 -22.04 -21.02 -30.37
N GLY A 503 -22.72 -22.17 -30.45
CA GLY A 503 -24.07 -22.39 -29.92
C GLY A 503 -24.20 -22.22 -28.41
N PHE A 504 -23.22 -22.69 -27.64
CA PHE A 504 -23.18 -22.47 -26.18
C PHE A 504 -23.17 -20.99 -25.81
N ASN A 505 -22.61 -20.10 -26.64
CA ASN A 505 -22.55 -18.67 -26.32
C ASN A 505 -23.93 -17.99 -26.27
N SER A 506 -25.00 -18.65 -26.75
CA SER A 506 -26.36 -18.15 -26.60
C SER A 506 -26.79 -17.98 -25.14
N VAL A 507 -26.18 -18.71 -24.19
CA VAL A 507 -26.45 -18.56 -22.75
C VAL A 507 -26.09 -17.17 -22.22
N TYR A 508 -25.21 -16.44 -22.92
CA TYR A 508 -24.84 -15.08 -22.55
C TYR A 508 -25.95 -14.04 -22.79
N HIS A 509 -27.07 -14.42 -23.40
CA HIS A 509 -28.29 -13.60 -23.34
C HIS A 509 -28.80 -13.47 -21.90
N VAL A 510 -28.67 -14.55 -21.10
CA VAL A 510 -29.20 -14.65 -19.73
C VAL A 510 -28.16 -14.26 -18.67
N THR A 511 -26.90 -14.69 -18.84
CA THR A 511 -25.86 -14.57 -17.81
C THR A 511 -24.56 -13.95 -18.35
N ASP A 512 -23.72 -13.41 -17.46
CA ASP A 512 -22.34 -13.01 -17.79
C ASP A 512 -21.29 -14.04 -17.35
N CYS A 513 -21.65 -14.97 -16.46
CA CYS A 513 -20.71 -15.91 -15.85
C CYS A 513 -21.34 -17.31 -15.74
N PRO A 514 -21.51 -18.03 -16.88
CA PRO A 514 -22.03 -19.39 -16.84
C PRO A 514 -21.02 -20.33 -16.16
N SER A 515 -21.54 -21.31 -15.44
CA SER A 515 -20.71 -22.32 -14.76
C SER A 515 -21.40 -23.68 -14.80
N PHE A 516 -20.64 -24.75 -14.61
CA PHE A 516 -21.18 -26.09 -14.49
C PHE A 516 -20.39 -26.97 -13.55
N LEU A 517 -21.09 -27.88 -12.89
CA LEU A 517 -20.54 -28.98 -12.11
C LEU A 517 -20.80 -30.29 -12.87
N SER A 518 -19.73 -31.02 -13.18
CA SER A 518 -19.78 -32.28 -13.93
C SER A 518 -19.20 -33.44 -13.09
N GLY A 519 -19.94 -34.55 -13.05
CA GLY A 519 -19.53 -35.77 -12.33
C GLY A 519 -19.32 -35.57 -10.84
N ASN A 520 -19.95 -34.54 -10.26
CA ASN A 520 -19.76 -34.09 -8.88
C ASN A 520 -18.31 -33.68 -8.52
N ASP A 521 -17.35 -33.71 -9.46
CA ASP A 521 -15.92 -33.61 -9.14
C ASP A 521 -15.17 -32.56 -9.99
N ILE A 522 -15.81 -32.03 -11.03
CA ILE A 522 -15.22 -31.01 -11.89
C ILE A 522 -16.13 -29.79 -11.92
N LEU A 523 -15.65 -28.68 -11.37
CA LEU A 523 -16.33 -27.39 -11.41
C LEU A 523 -15.64 -26.47 -12.43
N CYS A 524 -16.38 -26.05 -13.45
CA CYS A 524 -15.91 -25.17 -14.50
C CYS A 524 -16.68 -23.84 -14.48
N ILE A 525 -15.94 -22.73 -14.56
CA ILE A 525 -16.47 -21.37 -14.51
C ILE A 525 -15.96 -20.61 -15.73
N PHE A 526 -16.89 -20.05 -16.50
CA PHE A 526 -16.57 -19.16 -17.62
C PHE A 526 -16.78 -17.72 -17.16
N ASP A 527 -15.72 -16.92 -17.19
CA ASP A 527 -15.73 -15.55 -16.71
C ASP A 527 -15.06 -14.64 -17.76
N PRO A 528 -15.74 -14.36 -18.88
CA PRO A 528 -15.18 -13.59 -20.00
C PRO A 528 -14.71 -12.18 -19.60
N HIS A 529 -15.25 -11.62 -18.51
CA HIS A 529 -14.83 -10.33 -17.95
C HIS A 529 -13.67 -10.44 -16.95
N ALA A 530 -13.26 -11.66 -16.57
CA ALA A 530 -12.23 -11.95 -15.56
C ALA A 530 -12.47 -11.22 -14.22
N ARG A 531 -13.72 -11.22 -13.75
CA ARG A 531 -14.18 -10.47 -12.57
C ARG A 531 -14.52 -11.35 -11.36
N TYR A 532 -15.07 -12.53 -11.60
CA TYR A 532 -15.70 -13.39 -10.61
C TYR A 532 -14.87 -14.62 -10.27
N ALA A 533 -14.27 -15.27 -11.27
CA ALA A 533 -13.56 -16.53 -11.08
C ALA A 533 -12.19 -16.29 -10.41
N PRO A 534 -11.80 -17.10 -9.41
CA PRO A 534 -10.53 -16.91 -8.71
C PRO A 534 -9.33 -16.95 -9.67
N GLY A 535 -8.49 -15.91 -9.58
CA GLY A 535 -7.28 -15.75 -10.39
C GLY A 535 -7.53 -15.56 -11.89
N SER A 536 -8.77 -15.36 -12.36
CA SER A 536 -9.05 -15.12 -13.77
C SER A 536 -8.38 -13.84 -14.27
N ILE A 537 -7.84 -13.89 -15.50
CA ILE A 537 -7.26 -12.74 -16.19
C ILE A 537 -7.72 -12.74 -17.65
N SER A 538 -7.50 -11.64 -18.40
CA SER A 538 -7.98 -11.53 -19.79
C SER A 538 -7.49 -12.62 -20.73
N THR A 539 -6.33 -13.23 -20.46
CA THR A 539 -5.77 -14.35 -21.24
C THR A 539 -6.25 -15.73 -20.78
N SER A 540 -6.81 -15.83 -19.57
CA SER A 540 -7.43 -17.04 -19.01
C SER A 540 -8.73 -16.66 -18.28
N PRO A 541 -9.80 -16.33 -19.04
CA PRO A 541 -11.02 -15.72 -18.53
C PRO A 541 -12.02 -16.78 -18.01
N GLY A 542 -11.58 -17.55 -17.02
CA GLY A 542 -12.35 -18.64 -16.40
C GLY A 542 -11.49 -19.47 -15.46
N ARG A 543 -12.09 -20.47 -14.80
CA ARG A 543 -11.37 -21.38 -13.91
C ARG A 543 -11.99 -22.77 -13.90
N MET A 544 -11.14 -23.77 -13.74
CA MET A 544 -11.55 -25.17 -13.56
C MET A 544 -10.93 -25.69 -12.26
N PHE A 545 -11.76 -26.29 -11.42
CA PHE A 545 -11.38 -26.98 -10.20
C PHE A 545 -11.67 -28.48 -10.38
N ARG A 546 -10.72 -29.32 -9.96
CA ARG A 546 -10.79 -30.79 -10.03
C ARG A 546 -10.53 -31.39 -8.66
N ASP A 547 -10.87 -32.67 -8.50
CA ASP A 547 -10.62 -33.46 -7.30
C ASP A 547 -11.23 -32.77 -6.06
N LEU A 548 -12.53 -32.48 -6.13
CA LEU A 548 -13.27 -31.71 -5.10
C LEU A 548 -13.48 -32.55 -3.84
N ASP A 549 -12.45 -32.58 -2.99
CA ASP A 549 -12.42 -33.29 -1.74
C ASP A 549 -13.38 -32.71 -0.67
N ALA A 550 -13.51 -33.42 0.46
CA ALA A 550 -14.38 -32.98 1.56
C ALA A 550 -13.98 -31.61 2.15
N ASP A 551 -12.69 -31.27 2.10
CA ASP A 551 -12.18 -29.98 2.57
C ASP A 551 -12.70 -28.85 1.66
N PHE A 552 -12.61 -29.00 0.33
CA PHE A 552 -13.15 -28.04 -0.64
C PHE A 552 -14.66 -27.86 -0.46
N ARG A 553 -15.40 -28.97 -0.35
CA ARG A 553 -16.86 -28.95 -0.19
C ARG A 553 -17.32 -28.24 1.07
N THR A 554 -16.59 -28.42 2.16
CA THR A 554 -16.91 -27.76 3.44
C THR A 554 -16.56 -26.27 3.41
N GLN A 555 -15.46 -25.91 2.76
CA GLN A 555 -14.95 -24.53 2.70
C GLN A 555 -15.74 -23.63 1.74
N PHE A 556 -16.28 -24.22 0.67
CA PHE A 556 -17.02 -23.50 -0.38
C PHE A 556 -18.45 -24.04 -0.57
N SER A 557 -19.10 -24.44 0.53
CA SER A 557 -20.44 -25.04 0.51
C SER A 557 -21.46 -24.14 -0.18
N ASP A 558 -21.45 -22.84 0.13
CA ASP A 558 -22.41 -21.88 -0.44
C ASP A 558 -22.28 -21.78 -1.98
N VAL A 559 -21.12 -22.13 -2.56
CA VAL A 559 -20.94 -22.20 -4.02
C VAL A 559 -21.46 -23.51 -4.59
N LEU A 560 -21.24 -24.63 -3.90
CA LEU A 560 -21.64 -25.95 -4.36
C LEU A 560 -23.15 -26.20 -4.22
N ASP A 561 -23.78 -25.62 -3.19
CA ASP A 561 -25.22 -25.72 -2.94
C ASP A 561 -26.05 -25.12 -4.10
N LEU A 562 -25.43 -24.20 -4.86
CA LEU A 562 -26.03 -23.61 -6.06
C LEU A 562 -26.34 -24.60 -7.19
N TYR A 563 -25.73 -25.80 -7.15
CA TYR A 563 -25.89 -26.85 -8.16
C TYR A 563 -26.96 -27.89 -7.78
N LEU A 564 -27.84 -27.55 -6.81
CA LEU A 564 -29.06 -28.29 -6.50
C LEU A 564 -28.84 -29.77 -6.13
N GLY A 565 -27.74 -30.06 -5.40
CA GLY A 565 -27.40 -31.42 -4.97
C GLY A 565 -28.44 -32.08 -4.06
N ASP A 566 -29.28 -31.29 -3.40
CA ASP A 566 -30.39 -31.78 -2.58
C ASP A 566 -31.55 -32.34 -3.43
N HIS A 567 -31.63 -31.96 -4.70
CA HIS A 567 -32.72 -32.36 -5.61
C HIS A 567 -32.27 -33.32 -6.72
N PHE A 568 -31.01 -33.23 -7.14
CA PHE A 568 -30.45 -34.03 -8.22
C PHE A 568 -29.25 -34.83 -7.75
N LYS A 569 -29.16 -36.09 -8.19
CA LYS A 569 -27.94 -36.88 -7.99
C LYS A 569 -26.84 -36.31 -8.89
N LEU A 570 -25.84 -35.71 -8.26
CA LEU A 570 -24.75 -35.04 -8.96
C LEU A 570 -23.70 -36.00 -9.52
N ASP A 571 -23.70 -37.25 -9.06
CA ASP A 571 -22.83 -38.31 -9.56
C ASP A 571 -23.19 -38.64 -11.02
N ASN A 572 -22.19 -38.67 -11.91
CA ASN A 572 -22.35 -38.94 -13.34
C ASN A 572 -23.41 -38.07 -14.06
N CYS A 573 -23.49 -36.80 -13.70
CA CYS A 573 -24.36 -35.83 -14.40
C CYS A 573 -23.59 -34.55 -14.75
N THR A 574 -24.26 -33.63 -15.43
CA THR A 574 -23.82 -32.24 -15.54
C THR A 574 -24.94 -31.30 -15.12
N MET A 575 -24.66 -30.42 -14.17
CA MET A 575 -25.53 -29.31 -13.77
C MET A 575 -24.91 -28.00 -14.22
N PHE A 576 -25.54 -27.35 -15.20
CA PHE A 576 -25.23 -25.97 -15.54
C PHE A 576 -25.96 -25.02 -14.59
N ARG A 577 -25.31 -23.90 -14.29
CA ARG A 577 -25.89 -22.76 -13.60
C ARG A 577 -25.65 -21.50 -14.40
N PHE A 578 -26.73 -20.79 -14.71
CA PHE A 578 -26.71 -19.50 -15.38
C PHE A 578 -27.32 -18.43 -14.46
N PRO A 579 -26.50 -17.79 -13.60
CA PRO A 579 -26.97 -16.70 -12.73
C PRO A 579 -27.53 -15.56 -13.58
N LEU A 580 -28.74 -15.09 -13.27
CA LEU A 580 -29.39 -14.04 -14.06
C LEU A 580 -28.62 -12.73 -13.94
N ARG A 581 -28.39 -12.07 -15.08
CA ARG A 581 -27.76 -10.75 -15.10
C ARG A 581 -28.66 -9.73 -14.41
N ASN A 582 -28.31 -9.34 -13.19
CA ASN A 582 -29.02 -8.30 -12.46
C ASN A 582 -28.66 -6.89 -12.97
N GLY A 583 -29.37 -5.87 -12.46
CA GLY A 583 -29.21 -4.48 -12.91
C GLY A 583 -27.80 -3.91 -12.69
N ASP A 584 -27.10 -4.33 -11.64
CA ASP A 584 -25.74 -3.85 -11.38
C ASP A 584 -24.72 -4.56 -12.27
N MET A 585 -24.87 -5.86 -12.50
CA MET A 585 -24.05 -6.61 -13.47
C MET A 585 -24.20 -6.01 -14.88
N ALA A 586 -25.42 -5.68 -15.31
CA ALA A 586 -25.70 -5.11 -16.63
C ALA A 586 -25.02 -3.76 -16.88
N LYS A 587 -24.92 -2.88 -15.87
CA LYS A 587 -24.24 -1.57 -16.00
C LYS A 587 -22.77 -1.69 -16.39
N VAL A 588 -22.12 -2.76 -15.96
CA VAL A 588 -20.68 -2.99 -16.10
C VAL A 588 -20.33 -4.15 -17.03
N SER A 589 -21.32 -4.77 -17.68
CA SER A 589 -21.13 -5.87 -18.62
C SER A 589 -20.80 -5.32 -20.02
N GLU A 590 -19.61 -5.69 -20.51
CA GLU A 590 -19.23 -5.46 -21.91
C GLU A 590 -19.98 -6.37 -22.90
N ILE A 591 -20.68 -7.42 -22.43
CA ILE A 591 -21.38 -8.39 -23.30
C ILE A 591 -22.80 -7.91 -23.60
N SER A 592 -23.59 -7.60 -22.57
CA SER A 592 -24.97 -7.11 -22.71
C SER A 592 -25.32 -6.11 -21.62
N SER A 593 -25.88 -4.97 -22.02
CA SER A 593 -26.35 -3.91 -21.11
C SER A 593 -27.79 -4.13 -20.63
N VAL A 594 -28.44 -5.23 -21.03
CA VAL A 594 -29.84 -5.53 -20.70
C VAL A 594 -29.88 -6.54 -19.54
N PRO A 595 -30.49 -6.18 -18.38
CA PRO A 595 -30.67 -7.14 -17.30
C PRO A 595 -31.63 -8.25 -17.70
N CYS A 596 -31.38 -9.46 -17.22
CA CYS A 596 -32.28 -10.59 -17.40
C CYS A 596 -33.31 -10.58 -16.27
N SER A 597 -34.60 -10.49 -16.61
CA SER A 597 -35.69 -10.53 -15.63
C SER A 597 -36.26 -11.93 -15.52
N ASP A 598 -36.86 -12.25 -14.37
CA ASP A 598 -37.58 -13.52 -14.14
C ASP A 598 -38.60 -13.78 -15.27
N ARG A 599 -39.30 -12.74 -15.74
CA ARG A 599 -40.25 -12.82 -16.87
C ARG A 599 -39.58 -13.28 -18.17
N MET A 600 -38.35 -12.86 -18.43
CA MET A 600 -37.60 -13.31 -19.61
C MET A 600 -37.29 -14.80 -19.54
N VAL A 601 -36.93 -15.30 -18.35
CA VAL A 601 -36.72 -16.73 -18.12
C VAL A 601 -38.03 -17.51 -18.22
N GLN A 602 -39.12 -17.01 -17.65
CA GLN A 602 -40.43 -17.65 -17.78
C GLN A 602 -40.88 -17.72 -19.24
N ASN A 603 -40.75 -16.64 -20.02
CA ASN A 603 -41.04 -16.67 -21.47
C ASN A 603 -40.17 -17.69 -22.22
N LEU A 604 -38.93 -17.91 -21.78
CA LEU A 604 -38.04 -18.93 -22.34
C LEU A 604 -38.56 -20.34 -22.02
N LEU A 605 -38.98 -20.58 -20.78
CA LEU A 605 -39.55 -21.85 -20.35
C LEU A 605 -40.91 -22.12 -21.01
N ASP A 606 -41.78 -21.12 -21.17
CA ASP A 606 -43.07 -21.24 -21.88
C ASP A 606 -42.89 -21.64 -23.36
N LYS A 607 -41.86 -21.10 -24.02
CA LYS A 607 -41.50 -21.52 -25.38
C LYS A 607 -41.02 -22.97 -25.40
N LEU A 608 -40.25 -23.39 -24.40
CA LEU A 608 -39.79 -24.78 -24.29
C LEU A 608 -40.94 -25.73 -23.97
N HIS A 609 -41.92 -25.29 -23.18
CA HIS A 609 -43.17 -26.02 -22.94
C HIS A 609 -43.89 -26.29 -24.25
N THR A 610 -44.07 -25.25 -25.07
CA THR A 610 -44.76 -25.32 -26.37
C THR A 610 -44.00 -26.18 -27.40
N ASP A 611 -42.69 -25.99 -27.53
CA ASP A 611 -41.87 -26.63 -28.58
C ASP A 611 -41.25 -27.97 -28.11
N GLY A 612 -41.39 -28.35 -26.84
CA GLY A 612 -40.63 -29.43 -26.21
C GLY A 612 -40.83 -30.80 -26.85
N ALA A 613 -42.09 -31.14 -27.19
CA ALA A 613 -42.41 -32.39 -27.88
C ALA A 613 -41.77 -32.43 -29.29
N GLU A 614 -41.78 -31.30 -30.01
CA GLU A 614 -41.15 -31.18 -31.33
C GLU A 614 -39.64 -31.36 -31.27
N LEU A 615 -38.99 -30.73 -30.30
CA LEU A 615 -37.55 -30.87 -30.08
C LEU A 615 -37.17 -32.32 -29.82
N LEU A 616 -37.94 -33.02 -28.97
CA LEU A 616 -37.66 -34.40 -28.58
C LEU A 616 -37.68 -35.38 -29.78
N MET A 617 -38.56 -35.17 -30.76
CA MET A 617 -38.70 -36.05 -31.94
C MET A 617 -37.41 -36.21 -32.75
N PHE A 618 -36.58 -35.17 -32.79
CA PHE A 618 -35.38 -35.13 -33.65
C PHE A 618 -34.06 -35.33 -32.90
N LEU A 619 -34.06 -35.37 -31.56
CA LEU A 619 -32.89 -35.68 -30.72
C LEU A 619 -32.65 -37.19 -30.60
N ASN A 620 -31.42 -37.67 -30.80
CA ASN A 620 -31.13 -39.09 -31.05
C ASN A 620 -31.20 -39.98 -29.80
N HIS A 621 -30.78 -39.42 -28.67
CA HIS A 621 -30.61 -40.07 -27.38
C HIS A 621 -31.59 -39.57 -26.32
N MET A 622 -32.06 -38.32 -26.44
CA MET A 622 -33.00 -37.71 -25.51
C MET A 622 -34.34 -38.46 -25.47
N GLU A 623 -34.82 -38.74 -24.27
CA GLU A 623 -36.10 -39.43 -24.00
C GLU A 623 -37.05 -38.57 -23.16
N LYS A 624 -36.52 -37.64 -22.36
CA LYS A 624 -37.33 -36.80 -21.47
C LYS A 624 -36.81 -35.37 -21.40
N ILE A 625 -37.72 -34.41 -21.55
CA ILE A 625 -37.48 -32.99 -21.27
C ILE A 625 -38.39 -32.61 -20.09
N SER A 626 -37.84 -31.92 -19.09
CA SER A 626 -38.60 -31.44 -17.94
C SER A 626 -38.34 -29.96 -17.68
N ILE A 627 -39.37 -29.25 -17.24
CA ILE A 627 -39.34 -27.87 -16.79
C ILE A 627 -39.76 -27.87 -15.33
N CYS A 628 -38.92 -27.31 -14.48
CA CYS A 628 -39.14 -27.22 -13.04
C CYS A 628 -38.87 -25.80 -12.54
N GLU A 629 -39.42 -25.51 -11.37
CA GLU A 629 -39.16 -24.30 -10.62
C GLU A 629 -38.88 -24.65 -9.17
N ILE A 630 -37.93 -23.97 -8.55
CA ILE A 630 -37.73 -24.05 -7.10
C ILE A 630 -38.65 -23.04 -6.42
N GLU A 631 -39.49 -23.52 -5.51
CA GLU A 631 -40.32 -22.64 -4.70
C GLU A 631 -39.43 -21.80 -3.76
N LYS A 632 -39.56 -20.47 -3.87
CA LYS A 632 -38.65 -19.50 -3.23
C LYS A 632 -38.58 -19.63 -1.70
N THR A 633 -39.68 -19.99 -1.04
CA THR A 633 -39.79 -20.04 0.43
C THR A 633 -39.45 -21.39 1.01
N THR A 634 -39.89 -22.48 0.38
CA THR A 634 -39.72 -23.85 0.91
C THR A 634 -38.45 -24.52 0.37
N GLY A 635 -37.94 -24.04 -0.78
CA GLY A 635 -36.88 -24.72 -1.52
C GLY A 635 -37.35 -26.01 -2.21
N ALA A 636 -38.65 -26.29 -2.26
CA ALA A 636 -39.16 -27.49 -2.92
C ALA A 636 -39.03 -27.39 -4.46
N LEU A 637 -38.68 -28.50 -5.10
CA LEU A 637 -38.64 -28.62 -6.56
C LEU A 637 -40.05 -28.96 -7.08
N ASN A 638 -40.64 -28.04 -7.83
CA ASN A 638 -41.93 -28.22 -8.48
C ASN A 638 -41.73 -28.52 -9.97
N VAL A 639 -42.32 -29.62 -10.46
CA VAL A 639 -42.34 -29.93 -11.89
C VAL A 639 -43.50 -29.16 -12.52
N LEU A 640 -43.18 -28.22 -13.41
CA LEU A 640 -44.18 -27.43 -14.13
C LEU A 640 -44.67 -28.17 -15.38
N TYR A 641 -43.74 -28.81 -16.10
CA TYR A 641 -44.04 -29.56 -17.31
C TYR A 641 -43.01 -30.65 -17.55
N SER A 642 -43.43 -31.76 -18.13
CA SER A 642 -42.51 -32.77 -18.65
C SER A 642 -43.12 -33.44 -19.87
N VAL A 643 -42.28 -33.76 -20.85
CA VAL A 643 -42.64 -34.58 -22.00
C VAL A 643 -41.67 -35.74 -22.11
N GLN A 644 -42.21 -36.94 -22.31
CA GLN A 644 -41.46 -38.17 -22.51
C GLN A 644 -41.78 -38.77 -23.87
N GLY A 645 -40.73 -39.15 -24.61
CA GLY A 645 -40.80 -39.81 -25.91
C GLY A 645 -40.44 -41.28 -25.76
N LYS A 646 -41.34 -42.17 -26.14
CA LYS A 646 -41.17 -43.62 -26.11
C LYS A 646 -41.04 -44.13 -27.54
N ILE A 647 -39.95 -44.87 -27.80
CA ILE A 647 -39.71 -45.58 -29.07
C ILE A 647 -39.50 -47.05 -28.73
N THR A 648 -40.05 -47.95 -29.55
CA THR A 648 -39.81 -49.39 -29.41
C THR A 648 -38.34 -49.75 -29.63
N ASP A 649 -37.84 -50.82 -29.01
CA ASP A 649 -36.43 -51.24 -29.19
C ASP A 649 -36.07 -51.53 -30.66
N GLY A 650 -37.03 -52.06 -31.44
CA GLY A 650 -36.87 -52.28 -32.87
C GLY A 650 -36.66 -50.99 -33.65
N ASP A 651 -37.47 -49.96 -33.36
CA ASP A 651 -37.36 -48.66 -34.01
C ASP A 651 -36.14 -47.86 -33.54
N ARG A 652 -35.76 -48.00 -32.26
CA ARG A 652 -34.50 -47.48 -31.73
C ARG A 652 -33.30 -48.07 -32.47
N LEU A 653 -33.33 -49.38 -32.78
CA LEU A 653 -32.29 -50.02 -33.57
C LEU A 653 -32.24 -49.48 -35.01
N LYS A 654 -33.40 -49.30 -35.68
CA LYS A 654 -33.47 -48.67 -37.01
C LYS A 654 -32.86 -47.26 -36.99
N ARG A 655 -33.22 -46.46 -35.99
CA ARG A 655 -32.68 -45.11 -35.79
C ARG A 655 -31.16 -45.11 -35.58
N LYS A 656 -30.66 -46.03 -34.76
CA LYS A 656 -29.23 -46.22 -34.50
C LYS A 656 -28.47 -46.66 -35.76
N GLN A 657 -29.03 -47.57 -36.56
CA GLN A 657 -28.43 -48.02 -37.81
C GLN A 657 -28.37 -46.91 -38.87
N PHE A 658 -29.45 -46.13 -39.01
CA PHE A 658 -29.47 -44.96 -39.88
C PHE A 658 -28.42 -43.94 -39.44
N HIS A 659 -28.38 -43.61 -38.15
CA HIS A 659 -27.38 -42.70 -37.62
C HIS A 659 -25.95 -43.21 -37.87
N ALA A 660 -25.66 -44.49 -37.58
CA ALA A 660 -24.35 -45.09 -37.85
C ALA A 660 -23.93 -45.01 -39.33
N SER A 661 -24.87 -45.15 -40.26
CA SER A 661 -24.60 -45.00 -41.70
C SER A 661 -24.35 -43.55 -42.11
N VAL A 662 -25.07 -42.59 -41.51
CA VAL A 662 -24.78 -41.16 -41.65
C VAL A 662 -23.34 -40.90 -41.17
N ILE A 663 -22.99 -41.38 -39.98
CA ILE A 663 -21.64 -41.25 -39.41
C ILE A 663 -20.57 -41.81 -40.37
N ASP A 664 -20.74 -43.03 -40.87
CA ASP A 664 -19.81 -43.65 -41.80
C ASP A 664 -19.60 -42.80 -43.06
N SER A 665 -20.69 -42.25 -43.60
CA SER A 665 -20.66 -41.45 -44.82
C SER A 665 -19.93 -40.12 -44.63
N VAL A 666 -20.13 -39.45 -43.49
CA VAL A 666 -19.43 -38.18 -43.23
C VAL A 666 -17.98 -38.41 -42.80
N THR A 667 -17.69 -39.46 -42.02
CA THR A 667 -16.33 -39.78 -41.56
C THR A 667 -15.41 -40.15 -42.74
N LYS A 668 -15.95 -40.85 -43.75
CA LYS A 668 -15.24 -41.18 -44.99
C LYS A 668 -15.19 -40.03 -46.00
N LYS A 669 -15.75 -38.85 -45.67
CA LYS A 669 -15.84 -37.68 -46.56
C LYS A 669 -16.37 -38.03 -47.96
N ARG A 670 -17.42 -38.86 -48.01
CA ARG A 670 -18.01 -39.29 -49.30
C ARG A 670 -18.52 -38.08 -50.08
N GLN A 671 -18.32 -38.08 -51.39
CA GLN A 671 -18.92 -37.04 -52.24
C GLN A 671 -20.44 -37.15 -52.23
N LEU A 672 -21.18 -36.07 -52.50
CA LEU A 672 -22.66 -36.06 -52.48
C LEU A 672 -23.30 -37.20 -53.31
N SER A 673 -22.69 -37.62 -54.41
CA SER A 673 -23.15 -38.73 -55.27
C SER A 673 -22.89 -40.12 -54.68
N GLU A 674 -21.97 -40.24 -53.72
CA GLU A 674 -21.56 -41.49 -53.07
C GLU A 674 -22.24 -41.69 -51.70
N ILE A 675 -23.00 -40.69 -51.25
CA ILE A 675 -23.81 -40.76 -50.04
C ILE A 675 -25.02 -41.66 -50.32
N PRO A 676 -25.18 -42.79 -49.61
CA PRO A 676 -26.27 -43.72 -49.87
C PRO A 676 -27.62 -43.06 -49.56
N VAL A 677 -28.58 -43.26 -50.47
CA VAL A 677 -29.97 -42.88 -50.23
C VAL A 677 -30.55 -43.87 -49.24
N GLN A 678 -30.84 -43.39 -48.04
CA GLN A 678 -31.41 -44.21 -46.97
C GLN A 678 -32.62 -43.50 -46.40
N GLN A 679 -33.63 -44.29 -46.05
CA GLN A 679 -34.85 -43.80 -45.43
C GLN A 679 -35.23 -44.75 -44.32
N ILE A 680 -35.51 -44.20 -43.14
CA ILE A 680 -36.12 -44.95 -42.04
C ILE A 680 -37.42 -44.28 -41.65
N THR A 681 -38.37 -45.11 -41.26
CA THR A 681 -39.64 -44.67 -40.67
C THR A 681 -39.82 -45.39 -39.35
N TYR A 682 -40.16 -44.65 -38.30
CA TYR A 682 -40.45 -45.19 -36.97
C TYR A 682 -41.58 -44.42 -36.31
N THR A 683 -42.18 -45.01 -35.28
CA THR A 683 -43.18 -44.33 -34.44
C THR A 683 -42.56 -43.89 -33.12
N MET A 684 -42.97 -42.71 -32.64
CA MET A 684 -42.65 -42.22 -31.31
C MET A 684 -43.95 -41.84 -30.62
N ASP A 685 -44.20 -42.41 -29.45
CA ASP A 685 -45.30 -42.00 -28.58
C ASP A 685 -44.76 -40.91 -27.64
N THR A 686 -45.38 -39.74 -27.66
CA THR A 686 -45.08 -38.66 -26.73
C THR A 686 -46.20 -38.53 -25.70
N GLU A 687 -45.81 -38.51 -24.43
CA GLU A 687 -46.68 -38.35 -23.28
C GLU A 687 -46.19 -37.14 -22.48
N ASP A 688 -47.06 -36.13 -22.31
CA ASP A 688 -46.75 -34.99 -21.47
C ASP A 688 -47.44 -35.05 -20.09
N SER A 689 -46.97 -34.21 -19.17
CA SER A 689 -47.51 -34.13 -17.80
C SER A 689 -48.92 -33.55 -17.71
N GLU A 690 -49.46 -33.03 -18.81
CA GLU A 690 -50.83 -32.52 -18.91
C GLU A 690 -51.81 -33.61 -19.38
N GLY A 691 -51.30 -34.81 -19.68
CA GLY A 691 -52.07 -35.97 -20.11
C GLY A 691 -52.28 -36.05 -21.62
N ASN A 692 -51.59 -35.22 -22.42
CA ASN A 692 -51.64 -35.32 -23.86
C ASN A 692 -50.77 -36.50 -24.31
N LEU A 693 -51.42 -37.48 -24.94
CA LEU A 693 -50.76 -38.62 -25.57
C LEU A 693 -50.89 -38.46 -27.08
N THR A 694 -49.77 -38.37 -27.79
CA THR A 694 -49.76 -38.31 -29.26
C THR A 694 -48.77 -39.32 -29.82
N THR A 695 -49.12 -39.93 -30.95
CA THR A 695 -48.22 -40.83 -31.66
C THR A 695 -47.78 -40.16 -32.95
N TRP A 696 -46.46 -40.14 -33.17
CA TRP A 696 -45.83 -39.50 -34.31
C TRP A 696 -45.18 -40.53 -35.23
N LEU A 697 -45.50 -40.45 -36.52
CA LEU A 697 -44.77 -41.16 -37.56
C LEU A 697 -43.61 -40.29 -38.05
N ILE A 698 -42.39 -40.68 -37.72
CA ILE A 698 -41.18 -39.93 -38.03
C ILE A 698 -40.43 -40.62 -39.17
N CYS A 699 -40.15 -39.88 -40.24
CA CYS A 699 -39.39 -40.33 -41.39
C CYS A 699 -38.11 -39.52 -41.50
N ASN A 700 -36.96 -40.20 -41.35
CA ASN A 700 -35.65 -39.60 -41.59
C ASN A 700 -35.05 -40.13 -42.87
N ARG A 701 -34.44 -39.24 -43.65
CA ARG A 701 -33.84 -39.58 -44.93
C ARG A 701 -32.48 -38.93 -45.10
N SER A 702 -31.56 -39.66 -45.73
CA SER A 702 -30.27 -39.14 -46.20
C SER A 702 -30.08 -39.37 -47.69
N GLY A 703 -29.23 -38.55 -48.32
CA GLY A 703 -28.86 -38.66 -49.73
C GLY A 703 -29.93 -38.15 -50.71
N PHE A 704 -29.51 -37.92 -51.95
CA PHE A 704 -30.40 -37.47 -53.02
C PHE A 704 -30.84 -38.63 -53.90
N SER A 705 -32.15 -38.85 -54.09
CA SER A 705 -32.64 -39.85 -55.07
C SER A 705 -32.43 -39.43 -56.52
N ALA A 706 -32.21 -38.14 -56.76
CA ALA A 706 -32.14 -37.52 -58.08
C ALA A 706 -30.98 -36.52 -58.06
N MET A 707 -29.75 -37.02 -58.14
CA MET A 707 -28.53 -36.20 -58.07
C MET A 707 -28.48 -35.16 -59.20
N GLU A 708 -29.08 -35.49 -60.34
CA GLU A 708 -29.24 -34.62 -61.51
C GLU A 708 -30.11 -33.37 -61.26
N LYS A 709 -30.94 -33.38 -60.20
CA LYS A 709 -31.76 -32.24 -59.80
C LYS A 709 -31.09 -31.35 -58.76
N VAL A 710 -29.95 -31.77 -58.20
CA VAL A 710 -29.18 -30.96 -57.24
C VAL A 710 -28.49 -29.84 -58.02
N SER A 711 -28.64 -28.60 -57.54
CA SER A 711 -27.99 -27.44 -58.19
C SER A 711 -26.49 -27.66 -58.34
N LYS A 712 -25.95 -27.32 -59.51
CA LYS A 712 -24.50 -27.35 -59.76
C LYS A 712 -23.72 -26.52 -58.75
N SER A 713 -24.29 -25.42 -58.24
CA SER A 713 -23.66 -24.60 -57.19
C SER A 713 -23.47 -25.36 -55.88
N VAL A 714 -24.42 -26.21 -55.48
CA VAL A 714 -24.34 -27.03 -54.24
C VAL A 714 -23.31 -28.14 -54.41
N VAL A 715 -23.30 -28.78 -55.58
CA VAL A 715 -22.31 -29.83 -55.89
C VAL A 715 -20.89 -29.26 -55.92
N SER A 716 -20.70 -28.10 -56.57
CA SER A 716 -19.42 -27.39 -56.59
C SER A 716 -18.99 -26.91 -55.20
N ALA A 717 -19.89 -26.30 -54.43
CA ALA A 717 -19.58 -25.81 -53.09
C ALA A 717 -19.20 -26.96 -52.14
N HIS A 718 -19.87 -28.12 -52.22
CA HIS A 718 -19.50 -29.28 -51.42
C HIS A 718 -18.15 -29.87 -51.84
N LYS A 719 -17.90 -29.97 -53.15
CA LYS A 719 -16.64 -30.46 -53.70
C LYS A 719 -15.44 -29.59 -53.33
N ASN A 720 -15.64 -28.27 -53.26
CA ASN A 720 -14.64 -27.29 -52.89
C ASN A 720 -14.48 -27.14 -51.36
N GLU A 721 -15.23 -27.91 -50.57
CA GLU A 721 -15.33 -27.76 -49.11
C GLU A 721 -15.86 -26.39 -48.63
N ASP A 722 -16.47 -25.60 -49.54
CA ASP A 722 -17.14 -24.32 -49.23
C ASP A 722 -18.39 -24.54 -48.36
N ILE A 723 -19.04 -25.71 -48.51
CA ILE A 723 -20.12 -26.18 -47.63
C ILE A 723 -19.84 -27.61 -47.16
N THR A 724 -20.06 -27.86 -45.89
CA THR A 724 -19.89 -29.19 -45.24
C THR A 724 -21.22 -29.88 -45.05
N LEU A 725 -22.12 -29.68 -46.01
CA LEU A 725 -23.52 -30.06 -45.91
C LEU A 725 -23.69 -31.57 -46.15
N PHE A 726 -24.19 -32.29 -45.15
CA PHE A 726 -24.65 -33.67 -45.33
C PHE A 726 -26.16 -33.65 -45.65
N PRO A 727 -26.61 -34.19 -46.80
CA PRO A 727 -28.00 -34.13 -47.23
C PRO A 727 -28.86 -35.03 -46.36
N ARG A 728 -29.38 -34.47 -45.27
CA ARG A 728 -30.27 -35.14 -44.31
C ARG A 728 -31.52 -34.28 -44.10
N GLY A 729 -32.67 -34.93 -44.06
CA GLY A 729 -33.93 -34.31 -43.71
C GLY A 729 -34.77 -35.25 -42.85
N GLY A 730 -35.66 -34.66 -42.06
CA GLY A 730 -36.64 -35.38 -41.25
C GLY A 730 -38.01 -34.73 -41.39
N VAL A 731 -39.05 -35.54 -41.42
CA VAL A 731 -40.44 -35.09 -41.33
C VAL A 731 -41.16 -35.92 -40.29
N ALA A 732 -42.03 -35.28 -39.50
CA ALA A 732 -42.87 -35.94 -38.53
C ALA A 732 -44.33 -35.62 -38.85
N ALA A 733 -45.20 -36.61 -38.72
CA ALA A 733 -46.64 -36.44 -38.84
C ALA A 733 -47.33 -37.05 -37.62
N CYS A 734 -48.19 -36.28 -36.96
CA CYS A 734 -49.02 -36.80 -35.88
C CYS A 734 -50.08 -37.73 -36.50
N ILE A 735 -50.18 -38.95 -36.00
CA ILE A 735 -51.08 -39.99 -36.52
C ILE A 735 -52.21 -40.36 -35.55
N THR A 736 -52.13 -39.93 -34.28
CA THR A 736 -53.20 -40.02 -33.28
C THR A 736 -53.10 -38.89 -32.27
#